data_AF-C6HU05-F1
#
_entry.id   AF-C6HU05-F1
#
_cell.length_a   1.000
_cell.length_b   1.000
_cell.length_c   1.000
_cell.angle_alpha   90.00
_cell.angle_beta   90.00
_cell.angle_gamma   90.00
#
_symmetry.space_group_name_H-M   'P 1'
#
loop_
_entity.id
_entity.type
_entity.pdbx_description
1 polymer ?
#
loop_
_entity_poly.entity_id
_entity_poly.type
_entity_poly.pdbx_seq_one_letter_code
_entity_poly.pdbx_strand_id
1 'polypeptide(L)'
;MAGIGFVLRKLVAREDLSSLAGGFILSAIVAAGPWLLTTVGLLIVSYSSLGSFTRVRDYLLFRSLVTFAFFASLLMVSFLQLAATRFVADRFFERRFSDNRSIYVTSLALALLFGVPMAGLLVLPLHLGLAVGLGYYGLLIVLILLWVTTSLVSTLHDYGSVGGAFLLGVVTSVAGTLYGARHGGTAGALFGYLFGEGVIVALLGARIFVEFPGEIRWNPSFVASLRRRGRLMVLGLVMTLGIWIDKILFWYGPGSERIVGYIHVNRLYDIAMFFSLLTVIPTLALFVFYFETGFYEHYRAVFNLLEGRRPLEEVLEAKDRMVDFIKRGLGYILKIQGAVTFLVVLNGHGILSLFHADLLALPIFRMGALGGLCQVILTIEFTLLLYFNQQKMVSALAWVLLLSNGGLTLLLWNVSPRLEGMGYLAACLISALYGYYLVDRGVYDFEFTIFMKSPDERLPAERPEEEELVIPPSPPSGKRGRTVMAGLLLLGILTGGSPSLSHAAGSGEERGGVPFRWEPIHRTCYVLYYGPRKETDDANNFRAYWEFPLNYLGFDAVYRKMTRGFPDPSSLTGYRAVFLQIDRNPLPDSLAFWRFVSGLLDKKIPFAILEDFPERSKGDPNYVAAGLLRDRVLLRMGLKREGVWDTNPFDLDYGHRDPGMEGFEYPLPLTPAAFRPLVSLSPENRIFLGVKSNEARNEGLESPYEMLAPWGGMVFDPFMIRWPSLDAEHTLWFVNPFRFLERVLHCRELPRMDLTTLNGNRIFYSQVDGDAFETLSHYRRRRMAAEVLYREIFRPTPLPFTVSVITSQIDPAVQGSRARVYWARKIFALPNVEAGSHTFSHPFYWVPTKKQKDEGPIHIEIPHYRLDLKTEIRGSIDYINEHLLPPGKTVRLLQWSGDTRPGPAALKELVGTGVDNLNGSDTRFDDNAPSYTFVFPYFRRVGPYLQYFNSDVNDYILTNDWKGPYYGYLNVTKTFLRTDRPRRVDPIDVYFHFYAGQRESALNALRQVLGWVQRQPIAPLFSSQFVAVEKGYIGARFELLKFGRRTLYRVLGYGADTTVRFDHASSLYPDLSCSRGVIGYRHRGGSLYLYLVPGGKRARLCLGEAPPKGVLLSRATGYVLPVGTLSPRSLAFVYNGWVPADRVVWRGLLPSTDYTVVGEGSQHRRILRADGSGRLVLTGLGSGSLYRVTAK
;
A
#
# COMPACT_ATOMS: atom_id res chain seq x y z
N MET A 1 4.54 -23.21 -2.42
CA MET A 1 3.95 -23.13 -3.78
C MET A 1 3.88 -21.67 -4.20
N ALA A 2 2.92 -20.86 -3.76
CA ALA A 2 2.76 -19.43 -4.14
C ALA A 2 3.95 -18.45 -3.94
N GLY A 3 5.10 -18.89 -3.40
CA GLY A 3 6.26 -18.03 -3.11
C GLY A 3 6.82 -17.28 -4.32
N ILE A 4 6.73 -17.88 -5.52
CA ILE A 4 7.26 -17.28 -6.75
C ILE A 4 6.44 -16.05 -7.16
N GLY A 5 5.10 -16.19 -7.25
CA GLY A 5 4.23 -15.12 -7.70
C GLY A 5 4.36 -13.85 -6.87
N PHE A 6 4.61 -13.96 -5.55
CA PHE A 6 4.86 -12.80 -4.68
C PHE A 6 6.12 -12.02 -5.04
N VAL A 7 7.17 -12.68 -5.54
CA VAL A 7 8.40 -12.00 -5.98
C VAL A 7 8.25 -11.47 -7.40
N LEU A 8 7.49 -12.15 -8.27
CA LEU A 8 7.12 -11.62 -9.59
C LEU A 8 6.24 -10.36 -9.47
N ARG A 9 5.24 -10.35 -8.57
CA ARG A 9 4.43 -9.16 -8.23
C ARG A 9 5.30 -8.00 -7.72
N LYS A 10 6.37 -8.29 -6.97
CA LYS A 10 7.37 -7.29 -6.52
C LYS A 10 8.33 -6.81 -7.60
N LEU A 11 8.66 -7.65 -8.60
CA LEU A 11 9.45 -7.23 -9.76
C LEU A 11 8.68 -6.26 -10.67
N VAL A 12 7.35 -6.43 -10.75
CA VAL A 12 6.42 -5.54 -11.48
C VAL A 12 6.06 -4.27 -10.67
N ALA A 13 6.54 -4.12 -9.43
CA ALA A 13 6.37 -2.88 -8.64
C ALA A 13 7.23 -1.68 -9.12
N ARG A 14 7.68 -1.72 -10.38
CA ARG A 14 8.24 -0.59 -11.14
C ARG A 14 7.26 -0.33 -12.27
N GLU A 15 6.69 0.87 -12.33
CA GLU A 15 5.51 1.18 -13.15
C GLU A 15 5.83 1.39 -14.65
N ASP A 16 6.56 0.46 -15.25
CA ASP A 16 6.95 0.48 -16.65
C ASP A 16 6.43 -0.76 -17.40
N LEU A 17 5.98 -0.56 -18.65
CA LEU A 17 5.44 -1.64 -19.49
C LEU A 17 6.45 -2.78 -19.72
N SER A 18 7.74 -2.47 -19.69
CA SER A 18 8.84 -3.44 -19.76
C SER A 18 8.93 -4.35 -18.53
N SER A 19 8.71 -3.84 -17.32
CA SER A 19 8.65 -4.66 -16.09
C SER A 19 7.43 -5.58 -16.12
N LEU A 20 6.27 -5.07 -16.56
CA LEU A 20 5.01 -5.82 -16.59
C LEU A 20 5.08 -6.95 -17.63
N ALA A 21 5.60 -6.66 -18.83
CA ALA A 21 5.90 -7.68 -19.83
C ALA A 21 6.98 -8.67 -19.33
N GLY A 22 8.05 -8.21 -18.69
CA GLY A 22 9.11 -9.05 -18.14
C GLY A 22 8.62 -10.00 -17.05
N GLY A 23 7.80 -9.50 -16.11
CA GLY A 23 7.17 -10.28 -15.05
C GLY A 23 6.19 -11.32 -15.61
N PHE A 24 5.43 -10.99 -16.65
CA PHE A 24 4.57 -11.93 -17.36
C PHE A 24 5.38 -13.03 -18.08
N ILE A 25 6.48 -12.66 -18.76
CA ILE A 25 7.39 -13.61 -19.42
C ILE A 25 8.05 -14.55 -18.40
N LEU A 26 8.55 -14.04 -17.27
CA LEU A 26 9.05 -14.90 -16.18
C LEU A 26 7.93 -15.80 -15.61
N SER A 27 6.71 -15.29 -15.47
CA SER A 27 5.56 -16.09 -15.01
C SER A 27 5.26 -17.24 -15.98
N ALA A 28 5.33 -17.01 -17.30
CA ALA A 28 5.17 -18.06 -18.31
C ALA A 28 6.32 -19.08 -18.27
N ILE A 29 7.57 -18.63 -18.08
CA ILE A 29 8.75 -19.50 -17.96
C ILE A 29 8.67 -20.35 -16.68
N VAL A 30 8.14 -19.83 -15.57
CA VAL A 30 7.92 -20.63 -14.35
C VAL A 30 6.75 -21.60 -14.53
N ALA A 31 5.60 -21.13 -15.03
CA ALA A 31 4.38 -21.92 -15.10
C ALA A 31 4.40 -23.00 -16.20
N ALA A 32 5.17 -22.80 -17.28
CA ALA A 32 5.19 -23.69 -18.44
C ALA A 32 6.61 -24.05 -18.94
N GLY A 33 7.68 -23.43 -18.46
CA GLY A 33 9.04 -23.48 -19.03
C GLY A 33 9.53 -24.83 -19.56
N PRO A 34 9.49 -25.93 -18.76
CA PRO A 34 10.01 -27.24 -19.17
C PRO A 34 9.33 -27.86 -20.40
N TRP A 35 8.09 -27.46 -20.71
CA TRP A 35 7.37 -27.93 -21.90
C TRP A 35 7.19 -26.83 -22.94
N LEU A 36 7.04 -25.56 -22.55
CA LEU A 36 6.96 -24.40 -23.44
C LEU A 36 8.28 -24.21 -24.22
N LEU A 37 9.40 -24.19 -23.52
CA LEU A 37 10.67 -23.77 -24.14
C LEU A 37 11.31 -24.88 -24.97
N THR A 38 11.06 -26.13 -24.59
CA THR A 38 11.41 -27.34 -25.33
C THR A 38 10.52 -27.48 -26.57
N THR A 39 9.23 -27.16 -26.46
CA THR A 39 8.31 -26.95 -27.59
C THR A 39 8.78 -25.86 -28.55
N VAL A 40 9.19 -24.69 -28.05
CA VAL A 40 9.73 -23.60 -28.88
C VAL A 40 11.05 -24.00 -29.53
N GLY A 41 11.94 -24.69 -28.82
CA GLY A 41 13.17 -25.26 -29.36
C GLY A 41 12.90 -26.25 -30.50
N LEU A 42 11.95 -27.16 -30.31
CA LEU A 42 11.50 -28.10 -31.35
C LEU A 42 10.87 -27.37 -32.55
N LEU A 43 10.10 -26.29 -32.35
CA LEU A 43 9.57 -25.47 -33.46
C LEU A 43 10.69 -24.79 -34.25
N ILE A 44 11.68 -24.21 -33.57
CA ILE A 44 12.83 -23.57 -34.23
C ILE A 44 13.64 -24.61 -35.02
N VAL A 45 13.91 -25.79 -34.42
CA VAL A 45 14.56 -26.91 -35.12
C VAL A 45 13.71 -27.39 -36.30
N SER A 46 12.37 -27.45 -36.17
CA SER A 46 11.45 -27.85 -37.23
C SER A 46 11.51 -26.88 -38.41
N TYR A 47 11.43 -25.58 -38.16
CA TYR A 47 11.51 -24.53 -39.18
C TYR A 47 12.90 -24.48 -39.85
N SER A 48 13.97 -24.60 -39.06
CA SER A 48 15.36 -24.64 -39.55
C SER A 48 15.80 -25.99 -40.13
N SER A 49 14.94 -27.02 -40.11
CA SER A 49 15.30 -28.38 -40.56
C SER A 49 15.57 -28.47 -42.06
N LEU A 50 14.89 -27.62 -42.86
CA LEU A 50 14.92 -27.56 -44.33
C LEU A 50 16.31 -27.40 -44.95
N GLY A 51 17.30 -26.96 -44.17
CA GLY A 51 18.72 -26.84 -44.59
C GLY A 51 19.71 -27.45 -43.60
N SER A 52 19.29 -28.37 -42.74
CA SER A 52 20.16 -28.97 -41.69
C SER A 52 20.02 -30.48 -41.51
N PHE A 53 18.91 -31.09 -41.93
CA PHE A 53 18.79 -32.56 -42.06
C PHE A 53 18.87 -32.95 -43.53
N THR A 54 19.67 -33.97 -43.86
CA THR A 54 19.87 -34.44 -45.24
C THR A 54 18.69 -35.25 -45.78
N ARG A 55 17.80 -35.74 -44.90
CA ARG A 55 16.61 -36.53 -45.25
C ARG A 55 15.44 -36.19 -44.32
N VAL A 56 14.25 -36.02 -44.90
CA VAL A 56 13.00 -35.77 -44.12
C VAL A 56 12.71 -36.89 -43.13
N ARG A 57 13.01 -38.15 -43.47
CA ARG A 57 12.84 -39.32 -42.59
C ARG A 57 13.67 -39.20 -41.30
N ASP A 58 14.87 -38.63 -41.37
CA ASP A 58 15.80 -38.56 -40.25
C ASP A 58 15.36 -37.47 -39.25
N TYR A 59 14.83 -36.35 -39.75
CA TYR A 59 14.15 -35.33 -38.96
C TYR A 59 12.84 -35.87 -38.33
N LEU A 60 12.01 -36.60 -39.08
CA LEU A 60 10.79 -37.22 -38.54
C LEU A 60 11.10 -38.22 -37.42
N LEU A 61 12.15 -39.04 -37.59
CA LEU A 61 12.63 -39.96 -36.57
C LEU A 61 13.13 -39.21 -35.32
N PHE A 62 13.95 -38.17 -35.48
CA PHE A 62 14.40 -37.30 -34.39
C PHE A 62 13.20 -36.72 -33.62
N ARG A 63 12.27 -36.06 -34.32
CA ARG A 63 11.10 -35.40 -33.72
C ARG A 63 10.25 -36.40 -32.92
N SER A 64 9.95 -37.55 -33.52
CA SER A 64 9.12 -38.59 -32.90
C SER A 64 9.79 -39.17 -31.65
N LEU A 65 11.10 -39.42 -31.68
CA LEU A 65 11.86 -39.86 -30.51
C LEU A 65 11.83 -38.81 -29.40
N VAL A 66 12.06 -37.53 -29.69
CA VAL A 66 12.02 -36.47 -28.66
C VAL A 66 10.61 -36.34 -28.06
N THR A 67 9.55 -36.32 -28.87
CA THR A 67 8.16 -36.28 -28.38
C THR A 67 7.84 -37.48 -27.46
N PHE A 68 8.25 -38.69 -27.85
CA PHE A 68 8.04 -39.87 -27.02
C PHE A 68 8.91 -39.87 -25.75
N ALA A 69 10.09 -39.25 -25.79
CA ALA A 69 10.95 -39.07 -24.60
C ALA A 69 10.28 -38.17 -23.56
N PHE A 70 9.69 -37.04 -23.97
CA PHE A 70 8.96 -36.14 -23.08
C PHE A 70 7.74 -36.83 -22.44
N PHE A 71 6.94 -37.54 -23.25
CA PHE A 71 5.80 -38.32 -22.74
C PHE A 71 6.23 -39.39 -21.72
N ALA A 72 7.18 -40.25 -22.09
CA ALA A 72 7.59 -41.37 -21.24
C ALA A 72 8.26 -40.89 -19.94
N SER A 73 9.18 -39.93 -20.01
CA SER A 73 9.85 -39.37 -18.82
C SER A 73 8.88 -38.69 -17.86
N LEU A 74 7.90 -37.93 -18.38
CA LEU A 74 6.85 -37.31 -17.56
C LEU A 74 5.98 -38.36 -16.88
N LEU A 75 5.55 -39.39 -17.61
CA LEU A 75 4.75 -40.48 -17.08
C LEU A 75 5.50 -41.22 -15.96
N MET A 76 6.80 -41.48 -16.13
CA MET A 76 7.65 -42.14 -15.15
C MET A 76 7.87 -41.30 -13.88
N VAL A 77 7.99 -39.98 -13.99
CA VAL A 77 8.18 -39.08 -12.84
C VAL A 77 6.85 -38.70 -12.14
N SER A 78 5.71 -38.79 -12.84
CA SER A 78 4.37 -38.46 -12.30
C SER A 78 4.04 -39.17 -10.97
N PHE A 79 4.48 -40.42 -10.81
CA PHE A 79 4.37 -41.21 -9.59
C PHE A 79 5.09 -40.58 -8.38
N LEU A 80 6.22 -39.90 -8.59
CA LEU A 80 7.02 -39.30 -7.52
C LEU A 80 6.59 -37.85 -7.25
N GLN A 81 6.24 -37.11 -8.30
CA GLN A 81 6.17 -35.65 -8.32
C GLN A 81 5.23 -35.05 -7.27
N LEU A 82 3.94 -35.42 -7.24
CA LEU A 82 2.98 -34.83 -6.28
C LEU A 82 3.32 -35.16 -4.82
N ALA A 83 3.82 -36.37 -4.55
CA ALA A 83 4.22 -36.78 -3.22
C ALA A 83 5.48 -36.03 -2.74
N ALA A 84 6.45 -35.82 -3.65
CA ALA A 84 7.67 -35.06 -3.39
C ALA A 84 7.39 -33.57 -3.13
N THR A 85 6.69 -32.88 -4.03
CA THR A 85 6.40 -31.45 -3.86
C THR A 85 5.56 -31.18 -2.60
N ARG A 86 4.66 -32.10 -2.22
CA ARG A 86 3.91 -31.96 -0.95
C ARG A 86 4.79 -32.16 0.29
N PHE A 87 5.67 -33.16 0.32
CA PHE A 87 6.60 -33.35 1.45
C PHE A 87 7.54 -32.15 1.63
N VAL A 88 8.01 -31.57 0.53
CA VAL A 88 8.82 -30.35 0.54
C VAL A 88 8.01 -29.15 1.06
N ALA A 89 6.75 -28.99 0.63
CA ALA A 89 5.88 -27.95 1.16
C ALA A 89 5.65 -28.08 2.68
N ASP A 90 5.53 -29.30 3.19
CA ASP A 90 5.41 -29.55 4.64
C ASP A 90 6.72 -29.18 5.37
N ARG A 91 7.89 -29.48 4.81
CA ARG A 91 9.19 -29.09 5.40
C ARG A 91 9.48 -27.59 5.35
N PHE A 92 8.96 -26.89 4.35
CA PHE A 92 8.91 -25.42 4.35
C PHE A 92 8.01 -24.86 5.47
N PHE A 93 6.88 -25.52 5.77
CA PHE A 93 6.03 -25.16 6.91
C PHE A 93 6.70 -25.45 8.26
N GLU A 94 7.38 -26.59 8.40
CA GLU A 94 8.23 -26.94 9.55
C GLU A 94 9.48 -26.03 9.71
N ARG A 95 9.79 -25.17 8.72
CA ARG A 95 11.02 -24.35 8.63
C ARG A 95 12.34 -25.17 8.64
N ARG A 96 12.29 -26.46 8.33
CA ARG A 96 13.44 -27.38 8.33
C ARG A 96 14.13 -27.42 6.96
N PHE A 97 14.73 -26.28 6.58
CA PHE A 97 15.28 -26.07 5.23
C PHE A 97 16.56 -26.88 4.92
N SER A 98 17.31 -27.30 5.95
CA SER A 98 18.57 -28.05 5.83
C SER A 98 18.41 -29.38 5.08
N ASP A 99 17.27 -30.03 5.22
CA ASP A 99 16.95 -31.30 4.56
C ASP A 99 16.74 -31.16 3.04
N ASN A 100 16.43 -29.96 2.51
CA ASN A 100 16.01 -29.77 1.12
C ASN A 100 17.06 -30.27 0.10
N ARG A 101 18.35 -30.03 0.38
CA ARG A 101 19.48 -30.52 -0.43
C ARG A 101 19.51 -32.06 -0.46
N SER A 102 19.28 -32.70 0.70
CA SER A 102 19.21 -34.16 0.83
C SER A 102 17.93 -34.76 0.21
N ILE A 103 16.80 -34.05 0.27
CA ILE A 103 15.53 -34.45 -0.37
C ILE A 103 15.68 -34.42 -1.90
N TYR A 104 16.31 -33.37 -2.46
CA TYR A 104 16.62 -33.30 -3.90
C TYR A 104 17.47 -34.49 -4.36
N VAL A 105 18.61 -34.74 -3.71
CA VAL A 105 19.50 -35.85 -4.07
C VAL A 105 18.81 -37.21 -3.89
N THR A 106 18.04 -37.41 -2.82
CA THR A 106 17.27 -38.66 -2.62
C THR A 106 16.18 -38.82 -3.69
N SER A 107 15.54 -37.73 -4.13
CA SER A 107 14.54 -37.75 -5.21
C SER A 107 15.15 -38.12 -6.56
N LEU A 108 16.31 -37.55 -6.90
CA LEU A 108 17.05 -37.92 -8.12
C LEU A 108 17.51 -39.37 -8.07
N ALA A 109 18.04 -39.84 -6.94
CA ALA A 109 18.50 -41.22 -6.77
C ALA A 109 17.34 -42.23 -6.94
N LEU A 110 16.17 -41.96 -6.36
CA LEU A 110 14.97 -42.80 -6.54
C LEU A 110 14.48 -42.75 -8.00
N ALA A 111 14.41 -41.58 -8.61
CA ALA A 111 13.97 -41.43 -9.99
C ALA A 111 14.91 -42.12 -10.99
N LEU A 112 16.23 -42.11 -10.74
CA LEU A 112 17.21 -42.87 -11.52
C LEU A 112 17.10 -44.38 -11.28
N LEU A 113 16.91 -44.84 -10.04
CA LEU A 113 16.82 -46.26 -9.69
C LEU A 113 15.72 -47.00 -10.46
N PHE A 114 14.55 -46.37 -10.64
CA PHE A 114 13.47 -46.90 -11.47
C PHE A 114 13.57 -46.45 -12.93
N GLY A 115 14.07 -45.24 -13.19
CA GLY A 115 14.10 -44.61 -14.50
C GLY A 115 15.12 -45.23 -15.45
N VAL A 116 16.30 -45.59 -14.97
CA VAL A 116 17.40 -46.15 -15.78
C VAL A 116 17.03 -47.53 -16.35
N PRO A 117 16.54 -48.52 -15.57
CA PRO A 117 16.07 -49.79 -16.11
C PRO A 117 14.88 -49.64 -17.08
N MET A 118 13.91 -48.78 -16.74
CA MET A 118 12.71 -48.57 -17.55
C MET A 118 13.03 -47.89 -18.89
N ALA A 119 13.95 -46.91 -18.91
CA ALA A 119 14.46 -46.34 -20.15
C ALA A 119 15.14 -47.42 -21.03
N GLY A 120 15.87 -48.37 -20.42
CA GLY A 120 16.44 -49.52 -21.14
C GLY A 120 15.36 -50.40 -21.77
N LEU A 121 14.32 -50.76 -21.02
CA LEU A 121 13.18 -51.54 -21.50
C LEU A 121 12.39 -50.85 -22.63
N LEU A 122 12.36 -49.51 -22.65
CA LEU A 122 11.74 -48.73 -23.74
C LEU A 122 12.65 -48.63 -24.98
N VAL A 123 13.97 -48.51 -24.82
CA VAL A 123 14.89 -48.31 -25.96
C VAL A 123 15.19 -49.60 -26.71
N LEU A 124 15.38 -50.73 -26.01
CA LEU A 124 15.80 -52.00 -26.62
C LEU A 124 14.84 -52.52 -27.72
N PRO A 125 13.49 -52.53 -27.56
CA PRO A 125 12.55 -53.02 -28.58
C PRO A 125 12.44 -52.14 -29.84
N LEU A 126 13.10 -50.98 -29.86
CA LEU A 126 13.10 -50.09 -31.02
C LEU A 126 14.14 -50.49 -32.09
N HIS A 127 15.09 -51.38 -31.75
CA HIS A 127 16.17 -51.82 -32.63
C HIS A 127 16.93 -50.67 -33.32
N LEU A 128 17.12 -49.57 -32.59
CA LEU A 128 17.86 -48.39 -33.06
C LEU A 128 19.35 -48.70 -33.21
N GLY A 129 19.99 -48.11 -34.23
CA GLY A 129 21.45 -48.14 -34.37
C GLY A 129 22.14 -47.52 -33.15
N LEU A 130 23.24 -48.12 -32.69
CA LEU A 130 23.83 -47.90 -31.35
C LEU A 130 23.93 -46.41 -30.93
N ALA A 131 24.43 -45.53 -31.79
CA ALA A 131 24.55 -44.11 -31.49
C ALA A 131 23.19 -43.40 -31.30
N VAL A 132 22.17 -43.75 -32.09
CA VAL A 132 20.81 -43.21 -31.95
C VAL A 132 20.15 -43.76 -30.67
N GLY A 133 20.34 -45.06 -30.39
CA GLY A 133 19.86 -45.70 -29.16
C GLY A 133 20.45 -45.07 -27.89
N LEU A 134 21.77 -44.87 -27.85
CA LEU A 134 22.46 -44.21 -26.73
C LEU A 134 22.02 -42.74 -26.55
N GLY A 135 21.87 -41.98 -27.63
CA GLY A 135 21.38 -40.60 -27.57
C GLY A 135 19.94 -40.50 -27.03
N TYR A 136 19.04 -41.37 -27.50
CA TYR A 136 17.65 -41.42 -27.03
C TYR A 136 17.52 -41.93 -25.58
N TYR A 137 18.32 -42.92 -25.19
CA TYR A 137 18.42 -43.40 -23.80
C TYR A 137 18.94 -42.32 -22.84
N GLY A 138 19.99 -41.60 -23.24
CA GLY A 138 20.51 -40.46 -22.47
C GLY A 138 19.48 -39.34 -22.32
N LEU A 139 18.72 -39.06 -23.39
CA LEU A 139 17.64 -38.06 -23.37
C LEU A 139 16.53 -38.44 -22.38
N LEU A 140 16.07 -39.70 -22.39
CA LEU A 140 15.10 -40.19 -21.40
C LEU A 140 15.58 -39.95 -19.96
N ILE A 141 16.84 -40.28 -19.67
CA ILE A 141 17.44 -40.09 -18.33
C ILE A 141 17.51 -38.60 -17.96
N VAL A 142 17.97 -37.73 -18.85
CA VAL A 142 18.08 -36.29 -18.56
C VAL A 142 16.72 -35.62 -18.40
N LEU A 143 15.69 -36.04 -19.15
CA LEU A 143 14.33 -35.53 -18.94
C LEU A 143 13.72 -36.02 -17.62
N ILE A 144 14.00 -37.26 -17.18
CA ILE A 144 13.62 -37.73 -15.83
C ILE A 144 14.25 -36.84 -14.74
N LEU A 145 15.54 -36.50 -14.88
CA LEU A 145 16.21 -35.57 -13.97
C LEU A 145 15.57 -34.17 -14.04
N LEU A 146 15.24 -33.67 -15.23
CA LEU A 146 14.60 -32.36 -15.44
C LEU A 146 13.24 -32.25 -14.74
N TRP A 147 12.36 -33.26 -14.86
CA TRP A 147 11.06 -33.25 -14.19
C TRP A 147 11.18 -33.23 -12.66
N VAL A 148 12.12 -34.00 -12.09
CA VAL A 148 12.38 -33.99 -10.64
C VAL A 148 12.92 -32.63 -10.20
N THR A 149 13.96 -32.11 -10.88
CA THR A 149 14.57 -30.81 -10.58
C THR A 149 13.55 -29.67 -10.67
N THR A 150 12.72 -29.64 -11.70
CA THR A 150 11.75 -28.55 -11.93
C THR A 150 10.59 -28.58 -10.95
N SER A 151 10.22 -29.75 -10.41
CA SER A 151 9.27 -29.83 -9.28
C SER A 151 9.75 -29.08 -8.02
N LEU A 152 11.08 -29.03 -7.82
CA LEU A 152 11.76 -28.36 -6.70
C LEU A 152 12.16 -26.91 -6.98
N VAL A 153 12.31 -26.50 -8.25
CA VAL A 153 12.53 -25.09 -8.64
C VAL A 153 11.44 -24.16 -8.10
N SER A 154 10.24 -24.68 -7.84
CA SER A 154 9.14 -24.00 -7.13
C SER A 154 9.49 -23.45 -5.73
N THR A 155 10.69 -23.74 -5.21
CA THR A 155 11.16 -23.39 -3.85
C THR A 155 12.39 -22.47 -3.80
N LEU A 156 13.02 -22.16 -4.94
CA LEU A 156 14.14 -21.22 -5.03
C LEU A 156 13.65 -19.78 -4.95
N HIS A 157 14.48 -18.83 -4.52
CA HIS A 157 14.14 -17.38 -4.55
C HIS A 157 14.86 -16.59 -5.67
N ASP A 158 15.88 -17.16 -6.33
CA ASP A 158 16.61 -16.55 -7.45
C ASP A 158 15.99 -16.91 -8.82
N TYR A 159 14.84 -16.29 -9.12
CA TYR A 159 14.10 -16.53 -10.37
C TYR A 159 14.81 -16.00 -11.63
N GLY A 160 15.69 -15.02 -11.49
CA GLY A 160 16.49 -14.49 -12.60
C GLY A 160 17.45 -15.56 -13.13
N SER A 161 18.14 -16.27 -12.23
CA SER A 161 19.00 -17.40 -12.62
C SER A 161 18.21 -18.60 -13.14
N VAL A 162 17.00 -18.85 -12.65
CA VAL A 162 16.11 -19.91 -13.18
C VAL A 162 15.74 -19.62 -14.65
N GLY A 163 15.26 -18.40 -14.94
CA GLY A 163 14.92 -18.00 -16.31
C GLY A 163 16.14 -18.00 -17.24
N GLY A 164 17.29 -17.55 -16.76
CA GLY A 164 18.56 -17.58 -17.50
C GLY A 164 19.05 -19.00 -17.81
N ALA A 165 18.92 -19.93 -16.85
CA ALA A 165 19.30 -21.34 -17.04
C ALA A 165 18.46 -22.01 -18.13
N PHE A 166 17.14 -21.82 -18.10
CA PHE A 166 16.23 -22.29 -19.14
C PHE A 166 16.57 -21.69 -20.52
N LEU A 167 16.72 -20.36 -20.61
CA LEU A 167 17.02 -19.69 -21.88
C LEU A 167 18.35 -20.18 -22.49
N LEU A 168 19.40 -20.29 -21.68
CA LEU A 168 20.71 -20.75 -22.15
C LEU A 168 20.67 -22.21 -22.63
N GLY A 169 20.02 -23.10 -21.89
CA GLY A 169 19.88 -24.51 -22.27
C GLY A 169 19.04 -24.75 -23.51
N VAL A 170 18.05 -23.89 -23.79
CA VAL A 170 17.28 -23.92 -25.05
C VAL A 170 18.13 -23.46 -26.23
N VAL A 171 18.91 -22.39 -26.06
CA VAL A 171 19.85 -21.92 -27.09
C VAL A 171 20.90 -22.98 -27.41
N THR A 172 21.48 -23.64 -26.40
CA THR A 172 22.43 -24.74 -26.63
C THR A 172 21.78 -26.00 -27.17
N SER A 173 20.54 -26.32 -26.78
CA SER A 173 19.76 -27.43 -27.35
C SER A 173 19.51 -27.22 -28.85
N VAL A 174 18.99 -26.05 -29.25
CA VAL A 174 18.71 -25.72 -30.66
C VAL A 174 20.01 -25.69 -31.48
N ALA A 175 21.03 -24.97 -31.01
CA ALA A 175 22.30 -24.86 -31.72
C ALA A 175 23.02 -26.22 -31.83
N GLY A 176 23.05 -27.00 -30.75
CA GLY A 176 23.60 -28.35 -30.71
C GLY A 176 22.84 -29.30 -31.62
N THR A 177 21.51 -29.25 -31.64
CA THR A 177 20.67 -30.08 -32.53
C THR A 177 20.95 -29.76 -34.00
N LEU A 178 20.98 -28.47 -34.39
CA LEU A 178 21.23 -28.06 -35.78
C LEU A 178 22.67 -28.35 -36.25
N TYR A 179 23.66 -28.15 -35.38
CA TYR A 179 25.05 -28.53 -35.66
C TYR A 179 25.21 -30.05 -35.75
N GLY A 180 24.62 -30.79 -34.81
CA GLY A 180 24.68 -32.24 -34.73
C GLY A 180 23.96 -32.94 -35.89
N ALA A 181 22.82 -32.42 -36.34
CA ALA A 181 22.10 -32.92 -37.52
C ALA A 181 22.97 -32.91 -38.78
N ARG A 182 23.76 -31.84 -38.97
CA ARG A 182 24.63 -31.67 -40.15
C ARG A 182 25.84 -32.62 -40.18
N HIS A 183 26.39 -32.97 -39.02
CA HIS A 183 27.63 -33.77 -38.93
C HIS A 183 27.41 -35.23 -38.49
N GLY A 184 26.29 -35.54 -37.85
CA GLY A 184 25.98 -36.86 -37.28
C GLY A 184 24.53 -37.31 -37.46
N GLY A 185 23.75 -36.64 -38.31
CA GLY A 185 22.35 -37.00 -38.60
C GLY A 185 21.48 -37.07 -37.34
N THR A 186 20.56 -38.03 -37.29
CA THR A 186 19.65 -38.26 -36.14
C THR A 186 20.40 -38.45 -34.83
N ALA A 187 21.56 -39.14 -34.83
CA ALA A 187 22.34 -39.35 -33.62
C ALA A 187 22.94 -38.04 -33.10
N GLY A 188 23.60 -37.28 -33.98
CA GLY A 188 24.15 -35.97 -33.63
C GLY A 188 23.08 -34.98 -33.18
N ALA A 189 21.90 -35.00 -33.82
CA ALA A 189 20.75 -34.20 -33.41
C ALA A 189 20.28 -34.56 -31.99
N LEU A 190 20.13 -35.86 -31.66
CA LEU A 190 19.76 -36.31 -30.32
C LEU A 190 20.81 -35.94 -29.26
N PHE A 191 22.11 -36.12 -29.54
CA PHE A 191 23.17 -35.73 -28.60
C PHE A 191 23.25 -34.21 -28.39
N GLY A 192 23.00 -33.42 -29.44
CA GLY A 192 22.91 -31.96 -29.34
C GLY A 192 21.73 -31.49 -28.49
N TYR A 193 20.56 -32.10 -28.68
CA TYR A 193 19.36 -31.84 -27.87
C TYR A 193 19.57 -32.23 -26.40
N LEU A 194 20.07 -33.44 -26.16
CA LEU A 194 20.46 -33.99 -24.85
C LEU A 194 21.46 -33.07 -24.11
N PHE A 195 22.46 -32.52 -24.80
CA PHE A 195 23.42 -31.61 -24.19
C PHE A 195 22.75 -30.33 -23.67
N GLY A 196 21.82 -29.75 -24.42
CA GLY A 196 21.08 -28.57 -24.00
C GLY A 196 20.18 -28.81 -22.79
N GLU A 197 19.41 -29.90 -22.79
CA GLU A 197 18.62 -30.32 -21.61
C GLU A 197 19.53 -30.59 -20.39
N GLY A 198 20.70 -31.19 -20.61
CA GLY A 198 21.71 -31.42 -19.58
C GLY A 198 22.25 -30.12 -18.97
N VAL A 199 22.41 -29.06 -19.78
CA VAL A 199 22.75 -27.71 -19.30
C VAL A 199 21.64 -27.14 -18.41
N ILE A 200 20.36 -27.33 -18.76
CA ILE A 200 19.23 -26.90 -17.90
C ILE A 200 19.29 -27.62 -16.55
N VAL A 201 19.41 -28.95 -16.54
CA VAL A 201 19.47 -29.76 -15.31
C VAL A 201 20.68 -29.36 -14.45
N ALA A 202 21.85 -29.19 -15.05
CA ALA A 202 23.07 -28.82 -14.33
C ALA A 202 22.96 -27.42 -13.69
N LEU A 203 22.44 -26.42 -14.41
CA LEU A 203 22.32 -25.04 -13.91
C LEU A 203 21.23 -24.91 -12.83
N LEU A 204 20.06 -25.54 -13.02
CA LEU A 204 19.01 -25.55 -12.00
C LEU A 204 19.44 -26.33 -10.76
N GLY A 205 20.09 -27.49 -10.95
CA GLY A 205 20.65 -28.28 -9.85
C GLY A 205 21.71 -27.50 -9.05
N ALA A 206 22.64 -26.82 -9.73
CA ALA A 206 23.62 -25.96 -9.08
C ALA A 206 22.97 -24.85 -8.24
N ARG A 207 21.86 -24.26 -8.70
CA ARG A 207 21.10 -23.27 -7.93
C ARG A 207 20.44 -23.88 -6.68
N ILE A 208 19.89 -25.10 -6.76
CA ILE A 208 19.38 -25.83 -5.58
C ILE A 208 20.50 -26.09 -4.56
N PHE A 209 21.71 -26.45 -5.00
CA PHE A 209 22.85 -26.64 -4.11
C PHE A 209 23.35 -25.33 -3.48
N VAL A 210 23.31 -24.20 -4.19
CA VAL A 210 23.71 -22.88 -3.66
C VAL A 210 22.67 -22.32 -2.68
N GLU A 211 21.38 -22.44 -2.98
CA GLU A 211 20.28 -21.88 -2.18
C GLU A 211 20.13 -22.58 -0.82
N PHE A 212 20.18 -23.91 -0.79
CA PHE A 212 19.92 -24.69 0.44
C PHE A 212 21.22 -25.18 1.09
N PRO A 213 21.61 -24.62 2.27
CA PRO A 213 22.72 -25.15 3.05
C PRO A 213 22.34 -26.48 3.72
N GLY A 214 23.31 -27.38 3.90
CA GLY A 214 23.11 -28.68 4.54
C GLY A 214 24.08 -29.73 4.01
N GLU A 215 24.25 -30.83 4.74
CA GLU A 215 24.98 -31.99 4.23
C GLU A 215 24.18 -32.74 3.16
N ILE A 216 24.88 -33.46 2.28
CA ILE A 216 24.28 -34.37 1.31
C ILE A 216 24.24 -35.75 1.94
N ARG A 217 23.04 -36.18 2.39
CA ARG A 217 22.79 -37.50 2.96
C ARG A 217 21.56 -38.12 2.29
N TRP A 218 21.45 -39.45 2.31
CA TRP A 218 20.19 -40.13 2.00
C TRP A 218 19.15 -39.74 3.07
N ASN A 219 17.91 -39.42 2.68
CA ASN A 219 16.86 -39.01 3.63
C ASN A 219 15.80 -40.11 3.84
N PRO A 220 15.86 -40.91 4.92
CA PRO A 220 14.90 -41.99 5.18
C PRO A 220 13.48 -41.46 5.45
N SER A 221 13.36 -40.25 6.02
CA SER A 221 12.05 -39.66 6.34
C SER A 221 11.26 -39.30 5.08
N PHE A 222 11.96 -38.90 4.01
CA PHE A 222 11.37 -38.73 2.69
C PHE A 222 10.89 -40.06 2.08
N VAL A 223 11.73 -41.12 2.12
CA VAL A 223 11.35 -42.46 1.61
C VAL A 223 10.14 -43.02 2.36
N ALA A 224 10.09 -42.85 3.69
CA ALA A 224 8.94 -43.23 4.51
C ALA A 224 7.67 -42.41 4.18
N SER A 225 7.82 -41.12 3.91
CA SER A 225 6.73 -40.23 3.46
C SER A 225 6.08 -40.72 2.16
N LEU A 226 6.87 -41.10 1.16
CA LEU A 226 6.35 -41.65 -0.11
C LEU A 226 5.46 -42.88 0.14
N ARG A 227 5.88 -43.82 1.00
CA ARG A 227 5.08 -45.01 1.36
C ARG A 227 3.76 -44.64 2.05
N ARG A 228 3.74 -43.64 2.94
CA ARG A 228 2.49 -43.14 3.55
C ARG A 228 1.58 -42.43 2.53
N ARG A 229 2.16 -41.83 1.50
CA ARG A 229 1.49 -40.93 0.56
C ARG A 229 1.24 -41.53 -0.83
N GLY A 230 1.22 -42.87 -0.93
CA GLY A 230 0.95 -43.61 -2.17
C GLY A 230 -0.33 -43.20 -2.92
N ARG A 231 -1.34 -42.65 -2.23
CA ARG A 231 -2.52 -42.03 -2.87
C ARG A 231 -2.16 -40.84 -3.78
N LEU A 232 -1.23 -39.97 -3.36
CA LEU A 232 -0.74 -38.86 -4.18
C LEU A 232 0.12 -39.35 -5.35
N MET A 233 0.81 -40.48 -5.18
CA MET A 233 1.60 -41.11 -6.24
C MET A 233 0.71 -41.64 -7.38
N VAL A 234 -0.33 -42.40 -7.04
CA VAL A 234 -1.34 -42.88 -8.01
C VAL A 234 -2.11 -41.72 -8.62
N LEU A 235 -2.44 -40.69 -7.84
CA LEU A 235 -3.11 -39.48 -8.33
C LEU A 235 -2.30 -38.77 -9.42
N GLY A 236 -0.98 -38.64 -9.23
CA GLY A 236 -0.09 -38.04 -10.22
C GLY A 236 -0.13 -38.78 -11.56
N LEU A 237 0.00 -40.11 -11.53
CA LEU A 237 -0.15 -40.96 -12.71
C LEU A 237 -1.50 -40.76 -13.40
N VAL A 238 -2.62 -40.84 -12.67
CA VAL A 238 -3.97 -40.75 -13.25
C VAL A 238 -4.23 -39.38 -13.88
N MET A 239 -3.75 -38.29 -13.24
CA MET A 239 -3.82 -36.94 -13.81
C MET A 239 -2.99 -36.82 -15.09
N THR A 240 -1.76 -37.34 -15.12
CA THR A 240 -0.90 -37.35 -16.32
C THR A 240 -1.53 -38.18 -17.44
N LEU A 241 -2.00 -39.40 -17.16
CA LEU A 241 -2.68 -40.23 -18.15
C LEU A 241 -3.96 -39.56 -18.68
N GLY A 242 -4.75 -38.90 -17.83
CA GLY A 242 -5.99 -38.23 -18.26
C GLY A 242 -5.80 -37.13 -19.31
N ILE A 243 -4.64 -36.45 -19.27
CA ILE A 243 -4.25 -35.41 -20.25
C ILE A 243 -3.66 -36.01 -21.54
N TRP A 244 -3.14 -37.24 -21.49
CA TRP A 244 -2.43 -37.87 -22.61
C TRP A 244 -3.18 -39.01 -23.32
N ILE A 245 -4.23 -39.58 -22.71
CA ILE A 245 -4.88 -40.81 -23.19
C ILE A 245 -5.42 -40.71 -24.63
N ASP A 246 -5.94 -39.56 -25.04
CA ASP A 246 -6.38 -39.31 -26.42
C ASP A 246 -5.23 -39.44 -27.44
N LYS A 247 -4.05 -38.90 -27.10
CA LYS A 247 -2.87 -38.93 -27.98
C LYS A 247 -2.34 -40.36 -28.08
N ILE A 248 -2.29 -41.08 -26.95
CA ILE A 248 -1.94 -42.51 -26.90
C ILE A 248 -2.90 -43.34 -27.77
N LEU A 249 -4.20 -43.05 -27.74
CA LEU A 249 -5.19 -43.72 -28.58
C LEU A 249 -5.00 -43.41 -30.07
N PHE A 250 -4.83 -42.14 -30.46
CA PHE A 250 -4.60 -41.77 -31.86
C PHE A 250 -3.27 -42.28 -32.41
N TRP A 251 -2.24 -42.49 -31.59
CA TRP A 251 -1.00 -43.18 -32.01
C TRP A 251 -1.23 -44.65 -32.41
N TYR A 252 -2.30 -45.30 -31.97
CA TYR A 252 -2.68 -46.65 -32.43
C TYR A 252 -4.03 -46.68 -33.16
N GLY A 253 -4.54 -45.52 -33.54
CA GLY A 253 -5.86 -45.33 -34.17
C GLY A 253 -5.81 -45.05 -35.68
N PRO A 254 -6.95 -44.64 -36.27
CA PRO A 254 -7.02 -44.21 -37.67
C PRO A 254 -6.01 -43.10 -37.98
N GLY A 255 -5.43 -43.12 -39.19
CA GLY A 255 -4.45 -42.11 -39.64
C GLY A 255 -3.07 -42.19 -38.98
N SER A 256 -2.80 -43.20 -38.14
CA SER A 256 -1.49 -43.38 -37.51
C SER A 256 -0.43 -43.92 -38.48
N GLU A 257 0.80 -43.38 -38.38
CA GLU A 257 1.99 -43.87 -39.07
C GLU A 257 2.99 -44.51 -38.09
N ARG A 258 3.54 -45.67 -38.46
CA ARG A 258 4.62 -46.33 -37.70
C ARG A 258 5.98 -45.72 -38.06
N ILE A 259 6.68 -45.16 -37.07
CA ILE A 259 7.99 -44.50 -37.28
C ILE A 259 9.15 -45.47 -37.01
N VAL A 260 9.18 -46.11 -35.84
CA VAL A 260 10.21 -47.08 -35.44
C VAL A 260 9.74 -47.96 -34.28
N GLY A 261 10.03 -49.26 -34.31
CA GLY A 261 9.67 -50.18 -33.22
C GLY A 261 8.16 -50.14 -32.89
N TYR A 262 7.81 -49.72 -31.68
CA TYR A 262 6.43 -49.47 -31.25
C TYR A 262 6.00 -47.98 -31.35
N ILE A 263 6.92 -47.06 -31.68
CA ILE A 263 6.61 -45.62 -31.78
C ILE A 263 5.86 -45.34 -33.08
N HIS A 264 4.66 -44.79 -32.89
CA HIS A 264 3.74 -44.36 -33.93
C HIS A 264 3.35 -42.88 -33.70
N VAL A 265 2.85 -42.21 -34.74
CA VAL A 265 2.51 -40.77 -34.74
C VAL A 265 1.26 -40.56 -35.60
N ASN A 266 0.30 -39.76 -35.13
CA ASN A 266 -0.82 -39.29 -35.96
C ASN A 266 -0.55 -37.84 -36.35
N ARG A 267 -0.08 -37.62 -37.58
CA ARG A 267 0.46 -36.32 -38.00
C ARG A 267 -0.54 -35.16 -37.88
N LEU A 268 -1.82 -35.41 -38.10
CA LEU A 268 -2.87 -34.37 -38.06
C LEU A 268 -3.34 -34.10 -36.62
N TYR A 269 -3.54 -35.16 -35.83
CA TYR A 269 -3.96 -35.02 -34.44
C TYR A 269 -2.86 -34.41 -33.57
N ASP A 270 -1.62 -34.92 -33.67
CA ASP A 270 -0.49 -34.46 -32.87
C ASP A 270 -0.20 -32.96 -33.10
N ILE A 271 -0.20 -32.49 -34.36
CA ILE A 271 0.09 -31.09 -34.68
C ILE A 271 -1.05 -30.14 -34.26
N ALA A 272 -2.30 -30.56 -34.42
CA ALA A 272 -3.47 -29.80 -33.96
C ALA A 272 -3.50 -29.64 -32.44
N MET A 273 -3.29 -30.74 -31.71
CA MET A 273 -3.30 -30.74 -30.24
C MET A 273 -2.12 -29.98 -29.67
N PHE A 274 -0.95 -30.06 -30.30
CA PHE A 274 0.22 -29.26 -29.98
C PHE A 274 -0.05 -27.75 -30.05
N PHE A 275 -0.57 -27.25 -31.19
CA PHE A 275 -0.92 -25.82 -31.31
C PHE A 275 -2.07 -25.41 -30.38
N SER A 276 -3.00 -26.33 -30.11
CA SER A 276 -4.09 -26.11 -29.15
C SER A 276 -3.58 -25.85 -27.73
N LEU A 277 -2.62 -26.64 -27.25
CA LEU A 277 -2.09 -26.53 -25.89
C LEU A 277 -1.22 -25.28 -25.70
N LEU A 278 -0.58 -24.76 -26.74
CA LEU A 278 0.11 -23.45 -26.69
C LEU A 278 -0.83 -22.30 -26.30
N THR A 279 -2.12 -22.37 -26.63
CA THR A 279 -3.11 -21.31 -26.33
C THR A 279 -3.35 -21.10 -24.82
N VAL A 280 -2.96 -22.06 -23.99
CA VAL A 280 -3.19 -22.07 -22.53
C VAL A 280 -2.11 -21.32 -21.74
N ILE A 281 -0.94 -21.11 -22.35
CA ILE A 281 0.24 -20.54 -21.68
C ILE A 281 0.02 -19.15 -21.07
N PRO A 282 -0.68 -18.19 -21.74
CA PRO A 282 -0.95 -16.87 -21.15
C PRO A 282 -1.74 -16.96 -19.84
N THR A 283 -2.63 -17.94 -19.74
CA THR A 283 -3.48 -18.15 -18.56
C THR A 283 -2.75 -18.88 -17.44
N LEU A 284 -1.83 -19.81 -17.76
CA LEU A 284 -0.93 -20.40 -16.75
C LEU A 284 0.02 -19.35 -16.15
N ALA A 285 0.54 -18.44 -16.97
CA ALA A 285 1.33 -17.30 -16.50
C ALA A 285 0.51 -16.38 -15.57
N LEU A 286 -0.71 -16.04 -15.97
CA LEU A 286 -1.64 -15.25 -15.16
C LEU A 286 -2.03 -15.96 -13.85
N PHE A 287 -2.21 -17.29 -13.88
CA PHE A 287 -2.53 -18.08 -12.70
C PHE A 287 -1.44 -17.95 -11.62
N VAL A 288 -0.17 -18.19 -11.97
CA VAL A 288 0.95 -18.09 -11.01
C VAL A 288 1.20 -16.65 -10.57
N PHE A 289 1.02 -15.66 -11.46
CA PHE A 289 1.25 -14.25 -11.16
C PHE A 289 0.19 -13.64 -10.22
N TYR A 290 -1.09 -13.86 -10.54
CA TYR A 290 -2.23 -13.13 -9.95
C TYR A 290 -3.17 -14.01 -9.13
N PHE A 291 -3.53 -15.20 -9.63
CA PHE A 291 -4.57 -16.01 -8.99
C PHE A 291 -4.04 -16.79 -7.79
N GLU A 292 -2.94 -17.53 -7.95
CA GLU A 292 -2.34 -18.34 -6.88
C GLU A 292 -1.89 -17.46 -5.70
N THR A 293 -1.35 -16.28 -5.99
CA THR A 293 -0.90 -15.30 -5.00
C THR A 293 -2.04 -14.71 -4.19
N GLY A 294 -3.04 -14.12 -4.83
CA GLY A 294 -4.20 -13.55 -4.15
C GLY A 294 -5.05 -14.60 -3.44
N PHE A 295 -5.18 -15.80 -4.02
CA PHE A 295 -5.81 -16.93 -3.34
C PHE A 295 -5.02 -17.32 -2.08
N TYR A 296 -3.69 -17.41 -2.15
CA TYR A 296 -2.86 -17.74 -0.99
C TYR A 296 -2.91 -16.65 0.09
N GLU A 297 -2.98 -15.36 -0.27
CA GLU A 297 -3.20 -14.25 0.67
C GLU A 297 -4.51 -14.45 1.45
N HIS A 298 -5.63 -14.66 0.76
CA HIS A 298 -6.93 -14.88 1.41
C HIS A 298 -7.00 -16.21 2.18
N TYR A 299 -6.49 -17.30 1.62
CA TYR A 299 -6.40 -18.61 2.28
C TYR A 299 -5.59 -18.52 3.58
N ARG A 300 -4.42 -17.88 3.54
CA ARG A 300 -3.59 -17.71 4.73
C ARG A 300 -4.20 -16.73 5.74
N ALA A 301 -5.00 -15.75 5.30
CA ALA A 301 -5.78 -14.91 6.21
C ALA A 301 -6.76 -15.73 7.07
N VAL A 302 -7.48 -16.70 6.48
CA VAL A 302 -8.37 -17.61 7.25
C VAL A 302 -7.56 -18.40 8.28
N PHE A 303 -6.40 -18.96 7.90
CA PHE A 303 -5.54 -19.69 8.84
C PHE A 303 -4.91 -18.80 9.93
N ASN A 304 -4.58 -17.55 9.64
CA ASN A 304 -4.10 -16.60 10.64
C ASN A 304 -5.18 -16.26 11.68
N LEU A 305 -6.46 -16.17 11.28
CA LEU A 305 -7.59 -15.96 12.21
C LEU A 305 -7.83 -17.20 13.09
N LEU A 306 -7.71 -18.40 12.51
CA LEU A 306 -7.82 -19.68 13.22
C LEU A 306 -6.68 -19.87 14.24
N GLU A 307 -5.42 -19.66 13.83
CA GLU A 307 -4.25 -19.68 14.71
C GLU A 307 -4.36 -18.61 15.82
N GLY A 308 -4.90 -17.43 15.48
CA GLY A 308 -5.24 -16.35 16.40
C GLY A 308 -6.49 -16.57 17.26
N ARG A 309 -7.16 -17.72 17.15
CA ARG A 309 -8.37 -18.09 17.92
C ARG A 309 -9.52 -17.07 17.84
N ARG A 310 -9.68 -16.41 16.70
CA ARG A 310 -10.71 -15.40 16.47
C ARG A 310 -12.13 -16.02 16.38
N PRO A 311 -13.20 -15.23 16.58
CA PRO A 311 -14.58 -15.71 16.47
C PRO A 311 -14.87 -16.40 15.13
N LEU A 312 -15.73 -17.42 15.16
CA LEU A 312 -16.14 -18.16 13.95
C LEU A 312 -16.75 -17.22 12.88
N GLU A 313 -17.43 -16.15 13.28
CA GLU A 313 -17.97 -15.14 12.37
C GLU A 313 -16.88 -14.47 11.52
N GLU A 314 -15.71 -14.13 12.10
CA GLU A 314 -14.59 -13.56 11.34
C GLU A 314 -13.93 -14.57 10.40
N VAL A 315 -13.85 -15.83 10.83
CA VAL A 315 -13.34 -16.96 10.02
C VAL A 315 -14.25 -17.19 8.81
N LEU A 316 -15.58 -17.10 9.01
CA LEU A 316 -16.57 -17.17 7.95
C LEU A 316 -16.51 -15.95 7.02
N GLU A 317 -16.45 -14.73 7.54
CA GLU A 317 -16.26 -13.54 6.70
C GLU A 317 -14.97 -13.61 5.86
N ALA A 318 -13.88 -14.15 6.42
CA ALA A 318 -12.62 -14.34 5.69
C ALA A 318 -12.73 -15.47 4.65
N LYS A 319 -13.48 -16.53 4.94
CA LYS A 319 -13.82 -17.56 3.96
C LYS A 319 -14.62 -16.93 2.81
N ASP A 320 -15.64 -16.15 3.10
CA ASP A 320 -16.48 -15.51 2.08
C ASP A 320 -15.66 -14.56 1.21
N ARG A 321 -14.74 -13.77 1.77
CA ARG A 321 -13.75 -12.97 1.01
C ARG A 321 -12.88 -13.85 0.09
N MET A 322 -12.45 -15.02 0.55
CA MET A 322 -11.72 -16.00 -0.28
C MET A 322 -12.59 -16.61 -1.39
N VAL A 323 -13.85 -16.96 -1.10
CA VAL A 323 -14.83 -17.47 -2.10
C VAL A 323 -15.06 -16.43 -3.20
N ASP A 324 -15.25 -15.18 -2.80
CA ASP A 324 -15.45 -14.05 -3.69
C ASP A 324 -14.21 -13.79 -4.57
N PHE A 325 -13.01 -13.93 -4.03
CA PHE A 325 -11.78 -13.90 -4.82
C PHE A 325 -11.73 -15.04 -5.85
N ILE A 326 -12.01 -16.30 -5.44
CA ILE A 326 -12.03 -17.46 -6.35
C ILE A 326 -13.03 -17.22 -7.49
N LYS A 327 -14.26 -16.79 -7.18
CA LYS A 327 -15.31 -16.51 -8.18
C LYS A 327 -14.90 -15.40 -9.15
N ARG A 328 -14.37 -14.28 -8.66
CA ARG A 328 -13.88 -13.17 -9.50
C ARG A 328 -12.66 -13.59 -10.36
N GLY A 329 -11.71 -14.30 -9.76
CA GLY A 329 -10.48 -14.75 -10.43
C GLY A 329 -10.73 -15.79 -11.52
N LEU A 330 -11.59 -16.79 -11.26
CA LEU A 330 -12.02 -17.76 -12.29
C LEU A 330 -12.79 -17.06 -13.42
N GLY A 331 -13.68 -16.11 -13.09
CA GLY A 331 -14.39 -15.31 -14.09
C GLY A 331 -13.47 -14.40 -14.92
N TYR A 332 -12.37 -13.92 -14.36
CA TYR A 332 -11.34 -13.13 -15.07
C TYR A 332 -10.49 -14.01 -16.01
N ILE A 333 -10.05 -15.17 -15.51
CA ILE A 333 -9.35 -16.20 -16.28
C ILE A 333 -10.21 -16.71 -17.46
N LEU A 334 -11.49 -16.98 -17.22
CA LEU A 334 -12.44 -17.42 -18.25
C LEU A 334 -12.59 -16.38 -19.38
N LYS A 335 -12.60 -15.07 -19.04
CA LYS A 335 -12.64 -13.99 -20.03
C LYS A 335 -11.37 -13.92 -20.88
N ILE A 336 -10.20 -14.03 -20.25
CA ILE A 336 -8.90 -13.92 -20.95
C ILE A 336 -8.66 -15.16 -21.82
N GLN A 337 -8.78 -16.37 -21.26
CA GLN A 337 -8.64 -17.59 -22.06
C GLN A 337 -9.73 -17.69 -23.12
N GLY A 338 -10.97 -17.28 -22.80
CA GLY A 338 -12.07 -17.23 -23.77
C GLY A 338 -11.77 -16.32 -24.96
N ALA A 339 -11.22 -15.12 -24.72
CA ALA A 339 -10.80 -14.20 -25.78
C ALA A 339 -9.64 -14.77 -26.62
N VAL A 340 -8.61 -15.35 -25.98
CA VAL A 340 -7.49 -16.01 -26.68
C VAL A 340 -7.99 -17.17 -27.54
N THR A 341 -8.78 -18.07 -26.98
CA THR A 341 -9.36 -19.23 -27.69
C THR A 341 -10.31 -18.79 -28.82
N PHE A 342 -11.12 -17.75 -28.62
CA PHE A 342 -11.99 -17.19 -29.67
C PHE A 342 -11.16 -16.64 -30.86
N LEU A 343 -10.13 -15.83 -30.58
CA LEU A 343 -9.23 -15.30 -31.60
C LEU A 343 -8.50 -16.42 -32.34
N VAL A 344 -8.07 -17.48 -31.64
CA VAL A 344 -7.43 -18.66 -32.25
C VAL A 344 -8.40 -19.47 -33.10
N VAL A 345 -9.64 -19.69 -32.66
CA VAL A 345 -10.66 -20.42 -33.42
C VAL A 345 -11.04 -19.67 -34.70
N LEU A 346 -11.20 -18.34 -34.63
CA LEU A 346 -11.40 -17.49 -35.81
C LEU A 346 -10.21 -17.61 -36.78
N ASN A 347 -9.01 -17.24 -36.31
CA ASN A 347 -7.81 -17.13 -37.13
C ASN A 347 -7.08 -18.47 -37.39
N GLY A 348 -7.70 -19.61 -37.04
CA GLY A 348 -7.03 -20.92 -37.02
C GLY A 348 -6.41 -21.33 -38.36
N HIS A 349 -7.02 -20.95 -39.49
CA HIS A 349 -6.43 -21.12 -40.81
C HIS A 349 -5.13 -20.32 -40.95
N GLY A 350 -5.15 -19.03 -40.62
CA GLY A 350 -4.00 -18.13 -40.67
C GLY A 350 -2.84 -18.65 -39.82
N ILE A 351 -3.13 -19.09 -38.59
CA ILE A 351 -2.16 -19.67 -37.66
C ILE A 351 -1.51 -20.93 -38.25
N LEU A 352 -2.29 -21.90 -38.72
CA LEU A 352 -1.73 -23.12 -39.33
C LEU A 352 -0.93 -22.80 -40.60
N SER A 353 -1.41 -21.89 -41.46
CA SER A 353 -0.68 -21.49 -42.67
C SER A 353 0.65 -20.78 -42.37
N LEU A 354 0.71 -19.96 -41.31
CA LEU A 354 1.94 -19.27 -40.88
C LEU A 354 3.03 -20.28 -40.50
N PHE A 355 2.66 -21.33 -39.77
CA PHE A 355 3.57 -22.42 -39.39
C PHE A 355 3.72 -23.52 -40.46
N HIS A 356 3.17 -23.32 -41.67
CA HIS A 356 3.21 -24.28 -42.77
C HIS A 356 2.66 -25.67 -42.39
N ALA A 357 1.70 -25.70 -41.46
CA ALA A 357 1.03 -26.90 -40.99
C ALA A 357 -0.12 -27.30 -41.93
N ASP A 358 -0.43 -28.60 -41.97
CA ASP A 358 -1.50 -29.14 -42.82
C ASP A 358 -2.87 -28.57 -42.41
N LEU A 359 -3.57 -27.94 -43.36
CA LEU A 359 -4.90 -27.36 -43.14
C LEU A 359 -5.98 -28.43 -42.92
N LEU A 360 -5.73 -29.70 -43.24
CA LEU A 360 -6.58 -30.82 -42.84
C LEU A 360 -6.69 -30.94 -41.30
N ALA A 361 -5.70 -30.47 -40.55
CA ALA A 361 -5.71 -30.45 -39.08
C ALA A 361 -6.60 -29.33 -38.49
N LEU A 362 -7.13 -28.40 -39.30
CA LEU A 362 -7.89 -27.23 -38.84
C LEU A 362 -9.15 -27.55 -37.99
N PRO A 363 -9.98 -28.59 -38.29
CA PRO A 363 -11.11 -28.94 -37.44
C PRO A 363 -10.65 -29.40 -36.04
N ILE A 364 -9.61 -30.24 -36.01
CA ILE A 364 -9.01 -30.79 -34.79
C ILE A 364 -8.43 -29.63 -33.96
N PHE A 365 -7.70 -28.71 -34.57
CA PHE A 365 -7.10 -27.55 -33.90
C PHE A 365 -8.16 -26.63 -33.27
N ARG A 366 -9.28 -26.39 -33.96
CA ARG A 366 -10.39 -25.58 -33.42
C ARG A 366 -11.05 -26.24 -32.20
N MET A 367 -11.30 -27.55 -32.25
CA MET A 367 -11.85 -28.29 -31.11
C MET A 367 -10.86 -28.41 -29.95
N GLY A 368 -9.58 -28.66 -30.25
CA GLY A 368 -8.51 -28.73 -29.28
C GLY A 368 -8.28 -27.40 -28.55
N ALA A 369 -8.37 -26.26 -29.23
CA ALA A 369 -8.27 -24.93 -28.59
C ALA A 369 -9.42 -24.65 -27.61
N LEU A 370 -10.64 -25.11 -27.94
CA LEU A 370 -11.80 -25.08 -27.02
C LEU A 370 -11.64 -26.05 -25.86
N GLY A 371 -11.04 -27.23 -26.08
CA GLY A 371 -10.71 -28.18 -25.03
C GLY A 371 -9.59 -27.66 -24.11
N GLY A 372 -8.61 -26.94 -24.64
CA GLY A 372 -7.54 -26.27 -23.88
C GLY A 372 -8.08 -25.20 -22.92
N LEU A 373 -9.07 -24.42 -23.35
CA LEU A 373 -9.84 -23.52 -22.49
C LEU A 373 -10.47 -24.26 -21.29
N CYS A 374 -11.04 -25.44 -21.52
CA CYS A 374 -11.58 -26.27 -20.44
C CYS A 374 -10.47 -26.90 -19.57
N GLN A 375 -9.36 -27.34 -20.17
CA GLN A 375 -8.24 -27.97 -19.47
C GLN A 375 -7.52 -27.01 -18.52
N VAL A 376 -7.38 -25.72 -18.85
CA VAL A 376 -6.75 -24.76 -17.94
C VAL A 376 -7.63 -24.44 -16.72
N ILE A 377 -8.95 -24.38 -16.90
CA ILE A 377 -9.92 -24.27 -15.79
C ILE A 377 -9.78 -25.50 -14.88
N LEU A 378 -9.78 -26.70 -15.47
CA LEU A 378 -9.60 -27.96 -14.75
C LEU A 378 -8.25 -28.03 -13.99
N THR A 379 -7.18 -27.45 -14.54
CA THR A 379 -5.86 -27.36 -13.88
C THR A 379 -5.91 -26.47 -12.63
N ILE A 380 -6.68 -25.38 -12.67
CA ILE A 380 -6.92 -24.51 -11.52
C ILE A 380 -7.77 -25.21 -10.47
N GLU A 381 -8.81 -25.94 -10.88
CA GLU A 381 -9.71 -26.69 -9.98
C GLU A 381 -8.97 -27.82 -9.26
N PHE A 382 -8.13 -28.61 -9.97
CA PHE A 382 -7.22 -29.57 -9.36
C PHE A 382 -6.33 -28.90 -8.29
N THR A 383 -5.78 -27.72 -8.59
CA THR A 383 -4.87 -27.00 -7.70
C THR A 383 -5.58 -26.46 -6.46
N LEU A 384 -6.78 -25.87 -6.61
CA LEU A 384 -7.63 -25.43 -5.49
C LEU A 384 -8.02 -26.60 -4.57
N LEU A 385 -8.45 -27.73 -5.13
CA LEU A 385 -8.80 -28.92 -4.35
C LEU A 385 -7.59 -29.54 -3.62
N LEU A 386 -6.38 -29.44 -4.19
CA LEU A 386 -5.13 -29.82 -3.53
C LEU A 386 -4.75 -28.85 -2.40
N TYR A 387 -4.96 -27.54 -2.57
CA TYR A 387 -4.80 -26.54 -1.49
C TYR A 387 -5.77 -26.81 -0.33
N PHE A 388 -7.04 -27.12 -0.61
CA PHE A 388 -8.03 -27.55 0.39
C PHE A 388 -7.81 -28.99 0.91
N ASN A 389 -6.74 -29.67 0.50
CA ASN A 389 -6.39 -31.05 0.86
C ASN A 389 -7.51 -32.10 0.60
N GLN A 390 -8.45 -31.82 -0.32
CA GLN A 390 -9.58 -32.70 -0.63
C GLN A 390 -9.17 -33.86 -1.56
N GLN A 391 -8.12 -34.60 -1.23
CA GLN A 391 -7.46 -35.60 -2.10
C GLN A 391 -8.43 -36.63 -2.74
N LYS A 392 -9.53 -36.97 -2.05
CA LYS A 392 -10.60 -37.84 -2.60
C LYS A 392 -11.35 -37.19 -3.77
N MET A 393 -11.65 -35.90 -3.69
CA MET A 393 -12.29 -35.11 -4.76
C MET A 393 -11.34 -34.95 -5.94
N VAL A 394 -10.07 -34.60 -5.69
CA VAL A 394 -9.02 -34.51 -6.73
C VAL A 394 -8.89 -35.85 -7.49
N SER A 395 -8.91 -36.97 -6.77
CA SER A 395 -8.82 -38.31 -7.38
C SER A 395 -10.07 -38.69 -8.17
N ALA A 396 -11.28 -38.38 -7.69
CA ALA A 396 -12.50 -38.59 -8.47
C ALA A 396 -12.49 -37.78 -9.78
N LEU A 397 -12.07 -36.51 -9.72
CA LEU A 397 -11.93 -35.62 -10.86
C LEU A 397 -10.91 -36.14 -11.89
N ALA A 398 -9.76 -36.65 -11.42
CA ALA A 398 -8.72 -37.23 -12.27
C ALA A 398 -9.19 -38.51 -12.99
N TRP A 399 -9.95 -39.38 -12.30
CA TRP A 399 -10.56 -40.56 -12.92
C TRP A 399 -11.66 -40.19 -13.91
N VAL A 400 -12.49 -39.17 -13.64
CA VAL A 400 -13.48 -38.66 -14.59
C VAL A 400 -12.80 -38.15 -15.86
N LEU A 401 -11.70 -37.39 -15.75
CA LEU A 401 -10.92 -36.95 -16.92
C LEU A 401 -10.38 -38.15 -17.72
N LEU A 402 -9.71 -39.11 -17.08
CA LEU A 402 -9.11 -40.26 -17.77
C LEU A 402 -10.17 -41.12 -18.48
N LEU A 403 -11.26 -41.46 -17.79
CA LEU A 403 -12.31 -42.33 -18.33
C LEU A 403 -13.13 -41.62 -19.41
N SER A 404 -13.44 -40.32 -19.26
CA SER A 404 -14.16 -39.57 -20.29
C SER A 404 -13.29 -39.28 -21.52
N ASN A 405 -12.02 -38.90 -21.35
CA ASN A 405 -11.12 -38.60 -22.48
C ASN A 405 -10.80 -39.87 -23.29
N GLY A 406 -10.54 -40.99 -22.62
CA GLY A 406 -10.38 -42.29 -23.28
C GLY A 406 -11.67 -42.76 -23.96
N GLY A 407 -12.78 -42.79 -23.22
CA GLY A 407 -14.07 -43.30 -23.72
C GLY A 407 -14.68 -42.49 -24.86
N LEU A 408 -14.66 -41.16 -24.77
CA LEU A 408 -15.22 -40.29 -25.81
C LEU A 408 -14.34 -40.22 -27.06
N THR A 409 -13.01 -40.34 -26.91
CA THR A 409 -12.11 -40.54 -28.06
C THR A 409 -12.43 -41.87 -28.78
N LEU A 410 -12.52 -42.99 -28.06
CA LEU A 410 -12.90 -44.30 -28.63
C LEU A 410 -14.31 -44.33 -29.25
N LEU A 411 -15.24 -43.49 -28.75
CA LEU A 411 -16.58 -43.36 -29.31
C LEU A 411 -16.58 -42.59 -30.64
N LEU A 412 -15.76 -41.54 -30.77
CA LEU A 412 -15.85 -40.55 -31.84
C LEU A 412 -14.81 -40.72 -32.95
N TRP A 413 -13.67 -41.37 -32.69
CA TRP A 413 -12.55 -41.52 -33.65
C TRP A 413 -12.90 -42.21 -34.99
N ASN A 414 -14.00 -42.97 -35.03
CA ASN A 414 -14.49 -43.66 -36.25
C ASN A 414 -15.74 -43.00 -36.86
N VAL A 415 -16.28 -41.92 -36.28
CA VAL A 415 -17.53 -41.29 -36.72
C VAL A 415 -17.30 -40.31 -37.87
N SER A 416 -16.26 -39.47 -37.77
CA SER A 416 -15.81 -38.60 -38.86
C SER A 416 -14.43 -38.01 -38.53
N PRO A 417 -13.50 -37.90 -39.50
CA PRO A 417 -12.24 -37.19 -39.30
C PRO A 417 -12.41 -35.72 -38.87
N ARG A 418 -13.57 -35.11 -39.16
CA ARG A 418 -13.90 -33.75 -38.71
C ARG A 418 -14.25 -33.67 -37.21
N LEU A 419 -14.38 -34.80 -36.51
CA LEU A 419 -14.78 -34.90 -35.10
C LEU A 419 -13.69 -35.48 -34.19
N GLU A 420 -12.47 -35.76 -34.70
CA GLU A 420 -11.40 -36.40 -33.92
C GLU A 420 -11.05 -35.64 -32.63
N GLY A 421 -10.99 -34.29 -32.69
CA GLY A 421 -10.77 -33.43 -31.51
C GLY A 421 -11.98 -33.24 -30.58
N MET A 422 -13.17 -33.77 -30.94
CA MET A 422 -14.40 -33.60 -30.14
C MET A 422 -14.36 -34.43 -28.85
N GLY A 423 -13.71 -35.60 -28.85
CA GLY A 423 -13.59 -36.47 -27.67
C GLY A 423 -12.90 -35.77 -26.50
N TYR A 424 -11.72 -35.20 -26.77
CA TYR A 424 -10.96 -34.38 -25.83
C TYR A 424 -11.74 -33.14 -25.36
N LEU A 425 -12.37 -32.40 -26.28
CA LEU A 425 -13.19 -31.22 -25.94
C LEU A 425 -14.33 -31.58 -24.97
N ALA A 426 -15.12 -32.61 -25.29
CA ALA A 426 -16.24 -33.05 -24.47
C ALA A 426 -15.76 -33.58 -23.11
N ALA A 427 -14.66 -34.34 -23.07
CA ALA A 427 -14.07 -34.84 -21.83
C ALA A 427 -13.58 -33.72 -20.91
N CYS A 428 -12.84 -32.74 -21.44
CA CYS A 428 -12.39 -31.59 -20.66
C CYS A 428 -13.56 -30.71 -20.19
N LEU A 429 -14.61 -30.53 -20.99
CA LEU A 429 -15.80 -29.79 -20.59
C LEU A 429 -16.58 -30.49 -19.46
N ILE A 430 -16.85 -31.80 -19.60
CA ILE A 430 -17.50 -32.61 -18.56
C ILE A 430 -16.67 -32.59 -17.27
N SER A 431 -15.35 -32.73 -17.41
CA SER A 431 -14.43 -32.70 -16.27
C SER A 431 -14.43 -31.33 -15.57
N ALA A 432 -14.37 -30.21 -16.30
CA ALA A 432 -14.41 -28.88 -15.71
C ALA A 432 -15.76 -28.57 -15.03
N LEU A 433 -16.89 -28.97 -15.63
CA LEU A 433 -18.21 -28.81 -14.99
C LEU A 433 -18.33 -29.63 -13.69
N TYR A 434 -17.73 -30.82 -13.65
CA TYR A 434 -17.65 -31.63 -12.44
C TYR A 434 -16.63 -31.09 -11.42
N GLY A 435 -15.51 -30.54 -11.89
CA GLY A 435 -14.47 -29.90 -11.09
C GLY A 435 -14.98 -28.65 -10.38
N TYR A 436 -15.74 -27.80 -11.08
CA TYR A 436 -16.44 -26.65 -10.51
C TYR A 436 -17.38 -27.06 -9.35
N TYR A 437 -18.21 -28.09 -9.57
CA TYR A 437 -19.08 -28.64 -8.52
C TYR A 437 -18.29 -29.18 -7.31
N LEU A 438 -17.16 -29.85 -7.56
CA LEU A 438 -16.28 -30.32 -6.49
C LEU A 438 -15.57 -29.18 -5.76
N VAL A 439 -15.20 -28.08 -6.43
CA VAL A 439 -14.61 -26.89 -5.80
C VAL A 439 -15.62 -26.16 -4.94
N ASP A 440 -16.83 -25.90 -5.43
CA ASP A 440 -17.91 -25.28 -4.67
C ASP A 440 -18.23 -26.11 -3.40
N ARG A 441 -18.35 -27.43 -3.56
CA ARG A 441 -18.48 -28.36 -2.43
C ARG A 441 -17.25 -28.36 -1.51
N GLY A 442 -16.03 -28.32 -2.04
CA GLY A 442 -14.79 -28.31 -1.26
C GLY A 442 -14.63 -27.05 -0.40
N VAL A 443 -15.23 -25.93 -0.84
CA VAL A 443 -15.35 -24.65 -0.15
C VAL A 443 -16.52 -24.64 0.85
N TYR A 444 -17.62 -25.33 0.55
CA TYR A 444 -18.72 -25.54 1.48
C TYR A 444 -18.32 -26.46 2.66
N ASP A 445 -17.63 -27.56 2.36
CA ASP A 445 -17.10 -28.52 3.35
C ASP A 445 -15.81 -28.02 4.04
N PHE A 446 -15.40 -26.75 3.86
CA PHE A 446 -14.07 -26.24 4.25
C PHE A 446 -13.88 -26.15 5.77
N GLU A 447 -14.80 -25.51 6.48
CA GLU A 447 -14.79 -25.38 7.95
C GLU A 447 -14.82 -26.76 8.61
N PHE A 448 -15.71 -27.65 8.12
CA PHE A 448 -15.77 -29.03 8.57
C PHE A 448 -14.46 -29.79 8.31
N THR A 449 -13.80 -29.53 7.19
CA THR A 449 -12.51 -30.14 6.86
C THR A 449 -11.39 -29.64 7.77
N ILE A 450 -11.37 -28.35 8.13
CA ILE A 450 -10.41 -27.77 9.07
C ILE A 450 -10.64 -28.30 10.50
N PHE A 451 -11.87 -28.20 11.01
CA PHE A 451 -12.16 -28.50 12.43
C PHE A 451 -12.37 -29.99 12.72
N MET A 452 -12.93 -30.77 11.80
CA MET A 452 -13.39 -32.15 12.07
C MET A 452 -12.62 -33.25 11.31
N LYS A 453 -11.92 -32.93 10.21
CA LYS A 453 -11.12 -33.92 9.44
C LYS A 453 -9.62 -33.92 9.78
N SER A 454 -9.18 -33.21 10.82
CA SER A 454 -7.77 -33.20 11.27
C SER A 454 -7.48 -34.23 12.39
N PRO A 455 -7.38 -35.53 12.04
CA PRO A 455 -6.50 -36.42 12.80
C PRO A 455 -5.69 -37.37 11.89
N ASP A 456 -4.65 -36.86 11.24
CA ASP A 456 -3.53 -37.68 10.74
C ASP A 456 -2.25 -36.82 10.70
N GLU A 457 -1.09 -37.43 10.93
CA GLU A 457 0.23 -36.77 11.05
C GLU A 457 0.31 -35.64 12.13
N ARG A 458 -0.02 -35.97 13.39
CA ARG A 458 0.66 -35.33 14.54
C ARG A 458 2.17 -35.62 14.42
N LEU A 459 2.97 -34.63 14.02
CA LEU A 459 4.41 -34.67 14.26
C LEU A 459 4.67 -34.62 15.79
N PRO A 460 5.67 -35.35 16.32
CA PRO A 460 5.99 -35.30 17.75
C PRO A 460 6.37 -33.89 18.19
N ALA A 461 5.94 -33.51 19.39
CA ALA A 461 6.34 -32.27 20.04
C ALA A 461 7.76 -32.41 20.63
N GLU A 462 8.76 -32.51 19.77
CA GLU A 462 10.16 -32.33 20.16
C GLU A 462 10.38 -30.87 20.58
N ARG A 463 11.12 -30.68 21.68
CA ARG A 463 11.42 -29.35 22.21
C ARG A 463 12.44 -28.67 21.29
N PRO A 464 12.38 -27.34 21.10
CA PRO A 464 13.47 -26.62 20.46
C PRO A 464 14.71 -26.66 21.37
N GLU A 465 15.72 -27.41 20.98
CA GLU A 465 17.07 -27.26 21.52
C GLU A 465 17.72 -25.99 20.95
N GLU A 466 18.70 -25.44 21.66
CA GLU A 466 19.31 -24.15 21.33
C GLU A 466 20.45 -24.31 20.31
N GLU A 467 20.21 -24.01 19.03
CA GLU A 467 21.27 -23.87 18.02
C GLU A 467 21.65 -22.39 17.77
N GLU A 468 22.95 -22.11 17.67
CA GLU A 468 23.49 -20.76 17.58
C GLU A 468 23.36 -20.14 16.17
N LEU A 469 22.98 -18.86 16.14
CA LEU A 469 22.64 -18.14 14.91
C LEU A 469 23.88 -17.54 14.23
N VAL A 470 24.62 -18.37 13.51
CA VAL A 470 25.82 -17.97 12.74
C VAL A 470 25.45 -16.95 11.63
N ILE A 471 26.15 -15.81 11.62
CA ILE A 471 25.88 -14.69 10.70
C ILE A 471 26.72 -14.84 9.41
N PRO A 472 26.11 -14.87 8.20
CA PRO A 472 26.87 -14.85 6.94
C PRO A 472 27.53 -13.48 6.67
N PRO A 473 28.72 -13.44 6.06
CA PRO A 473 29.41 -12.18 5.74
C PRO A 473 28.76 -11.42 4.58
N SER A 474 28.88 -10.09 4.61
CA SER A 474 28.36 -9.19 3.58
C SER A 474 29.15 -9.25 2.26
N PRO A 475 28.50 -9.15 1.08
CA PRO A 475 29.17 -9.16 -0.22
C PRO A 475 30.01 -7.89 -0.48
N PRO A 476 31.05 -7.97 -1.34
CA PRO A 476 32.07 -6.92 -1.49
C PRO A 476 31.66 -5.76 -2.42
N SER A 477 32.38 -4.64 -2.33
CA SER A 477 32.17 -3.44 -3.14
C SER A 477 32.85 -3.50 -4.51
N GLY A 478 32.13 -3.11 -5.57
CA GLY A 478 32.61 -3.07 -6.96
C GLY A 478 32.47 -1.68 -7.59
N LYS A 479 33.48 -1.22 -8.33
CA LYS A 479 33.53 0.11 -8.97
C LYS A 479 33.33 0.02 -10.49
N ARG A 480 32.59 0.97 -11.09
CA ARG A 480 33.02 1.85 -12.21
C ARG A 480 31.85 2.68 -12.77
N GLY A 481 32.13 3.87 -13.31
CA GLY A 481 31.12 4.75 -13.94
C GLY A 481 31.37 6.25 -13.81
N ARG A 482 32.35 6.80 -14.55
CA ARG A 482 32.41 8.22 -14.97
C ARG A 482 32.03 8.25 -16.48
N THR A 483 31.68 9.35 -17.16
CA THR A 483 32.10 10.76 -17.04
C THR A 483 31.14 11.69 -17.85
N VAL A 484 31.38 13.01 -17.82
CA VAL A 484 31.14 14.06 -18.86
C VAL A 484 30.15 15.20 -18.50
N MET A 485 30.74 16.41 -18.36
CA MET A 485 30.32 17.81 -18.65
C MET A 485 28.85 18.32 -18.48
N ALA A 486 28.54 19.62 -18.32
CA ALA A 486 29.15 20.87 -17.80
C ALA A 486 28.51 22.11 -18.50
N GLY A 487 28.39 23.25 -17.81
CA GLY A 487 27.86 24.54 -18.31
C GLY A 487 27.02 25.25 -17.22
N LEU A 488 27.41 26.36 -16.57
CA LEU A 488 27.77 27.73 -17.01
C LEU A 488 26.55 28.61 -17.41
N LEU A 489 26.40 29.88 -17.00
CA LEU A 489 26.92 30.64 -15.84
C LEU A 489 26.06 31.93 -15.58
N LEU A 490 26.40 32.70 -14.53
CA LEU A 490 26.40 34.18 -14.31
C LEU A 490 25.69 35.15 -15.32
N LEU A 491 25.26 36.38 -15.01
CA LEU A 491 25.26 37.28 -13.82
C LEU A 491 24.24 38.44 -14.05
N GLY A 492 23.86 39.23 -13.03
CA GLY A 492 23.10 40.49 -13.23
C GLY A 492 23.17 41.48 -12.05
N ILE A 493 23.51 42.74 -12.32
CA ILE A 493 23.79 43.87 -11.39
C ILE A 493 23.61 45.21 -12.17
N LEU A 494 23.53 46.42 -11.61
CA LEU A 494 23.96 46.99 -10.31
C LEU A 494 23.03 48.18 -9.89
N THR A 495 23.51 49.02 -8.94
CA THR A 495 23.17 50.43 -8.65
C THR A 495 21.78 50.84 -8.11
N GLY A 496 21.75 51.90 -7.25
CA GLY A 496 20.53 52.69 -6.99
C GLY A 496 20.32 53.27 -5.57
N GLY A 497 21.03 54.35 -5.19
CA GLY A 497 20.52 55.42 -4.29
C GLY A 497 20.11 55.11 -2.83
N SER A 498 21.01 55.38 -1.89
CA SER A 498 20.71 55.86 -0.52
C SER A 498 20.93 57.40 -0.45
N PRO A 499 20.64 58.17 0.63
CA PRO A 499 20.18 57.84 2.00
C PRO A 499 18.76 58.45 2.27
N SER A 500 18.31 59.10 3.38
CA SER A 500 18.85 59.46 4.71
C SER A 500 17.75 59.71 5.79
N LEU A 501 17.95 59.08 6.95
CA LEU A 501 17.76 59.56 8.36
C LEU A 501 16.80 60.73 8.71
N SER A 502 15.77 60.45 9.53
CA SER A 502 15.57 60.94 10.93
C SER A 502 14.19 60.45 11.46
N HIS A 503 14.07 59.76 12.61
CA HIS A 503 14.17 60.18 14.02
C HIS A 503 13.06 61.15 14.52
N ALA A 504 11.95 60.58 14.99
CA ALA A 504 11.34 60.90 16.30
C ALA A 504 10.27 59.84 16.65
N ALA A 505 9.96 59.66 17.95
CA ALA A 505 8.84 58.85 18.41
C ALA A 505 7.74 59.76 18.97
N GLY A 506 6.48 59.44 18.71
CA GLY A 506 5.32 60.17 19.23
C GLY A 506 4.16 59.22 19.50
N SER A 507 3.64 59.26 20.72
CA SER A 507 2.42 58.54 21.12
C SER A 507 1.19 59.35 20.71
N GLY A 508 0.52 58.95 19.64
CA GLY A 508 -0.75 59.54 19.20
C GLY A 508 -1.94 58.62 19.49
N GLU A 509 -2.93 59.12 20.24
CA GLU A 509 -4.28 58.54 20.24
C GLU A 509 -5.03 59.00 18.98
N GLU A 510 -5.39 58.09 18.09
CA GLU A 510 -6.34 58.41 17.00
C GLU A 510 -7.78 58.38 17.53
N ARG A 511 -8.23 59.52 18.06
CA ARG A 511 -9.65 59.90 18.02
C ARG A 511 -9.95 60.57 16.69
N GLY A 512 -11.10 60.25 16.08
CA GLY A 512 -11.62 60.97 14.91
C GLY A 512 -11.36 60.30 13.56
N GLY A 513 -12.13 59.26 13.25
CA GLY A 513 -12.19 58.64 11.94
C GLY A 513 -13.42 57.75 11.79
N VAL A 514 -14.01 57.69 10.59
CA VAL A 514 -15.15 56.79 10.30
C VAL A 514 -14.71 55.35 10.58
N PRO A 515 -15.48 54.55 11.34
CA PRO A 515 -15.04 53.23 11.77
C PRO A 515 -14.86 52.28 10.59
N PHE A 516 -13.59 52.01 10.22
CA PHE A 516 -13.23 51.03 9.20
C PHE A 516 -13.83 49.66 9.54
N ARG A 517 -14.82 49.23 8.75
CA ARG A 517 -15.51 47.95 8.93
C ARG A 517 -14.57 46.81 8.55
N TRP A 518 -14.20 46.00 9.53
CA TRP A 518 -13.47 44.76 9.31
C TRP A 518 -14.45 43.65 8.90
N GLU A 519 -14.09 42.88 7.88
CA GLU A 519 -14.90 41.78 7.34
C GLU A 519 -14.37 40.44 7.89
N PRO A 520 -15.19 39.59 8.52
CA PRO A 520 -14.75 38.31 9.06
C PRO A 520 -14.42 37.31 7.93
N ILE A 521 -13.30 36.59 8.06
CA ILE A 521 -12.97 35.47 7.20
C ILE A 521 -13.54 34.19 7.81
N HIS A 522 -14.65 33.71 7.24
CA HIS A 522 -15.28 32.47 7.65
C HIS A 522 -14.38 31.27 7.29
N ARG A 523 -14.02 30.44 8.30
CA ARG A 523 -13.10 29.29 8.18
C ARG A 523 -13.80 27.92 8.25
N THR A 524 -15.07 27.87 8.60
CA THR A 524 -15.82 26.62 8.77
C THR A 524 -16.67 26.31 7.55
N CYS A 525 -16.67 25.05 7.11
CA CYS A 525 -17.47 24.53 6.01
C CYS A 525 -18.53 23.55 6.52
N TYR A 526 -19.69 23.51 5.86
CA TYR A 526 -20.79 22.63 6.24
C TYR A 526 -20.82 21.40 5.34
N VAL A 527 -20.76 20.19 5.91
CA VAL A 527 -20.67 18.93 5.16
C VAL A 527 -21.95 18.12 5.33
N LEU A 528 -22.69 17.98 4.24
CA LEU A 528 -23.81 17.05 4.13
C LEU A 528 -23.33 15.79 3.40
N TYR A 529 -23.52 14.61 4.03
CA TYR A 529 -23.02 13.34 3.50
C TYR A 529 -24.10 12.25 3.43
N TYR A 530 -23.98 11.34 2.46
CA TYR A 530 -24.86 10.19 2.29
C TYR A 530 -24.20 9.02 1.53
N GLY A 531 -23.96 7.94 2.26
CA GLY A 531 -23.65 6.60 1.75
C GLY A 531 -24.28 5.50 2.61
N PRO A 532 -23.55 4.40 2.95
CA PRO A 532 -24.10 3.25 3.66
C PRO A 532 -24.82 3.54 4.98
N ARG A 533 -25.80 2.67 5.33
CA ARG A 533 -26.62 2.81 6.56
C ARG A 533 -25.77 2.99 7.84
N LYS A 534 -24.60 2.34 7.93
CA LYS A 534 -23.71 2.36 9.10
C LYS A 534 -22.84 3.62 9.27
N GLU A 535 -22.72 4.50 8.27
CA GLU A 535 -21.85 5.69 8.37
C GLU A 535 -22.25 6.63 9.52
N THR A 536 -21.25 7.31 10.08
CA THR A 536 -21.38 8.28 11.16
C THR A 536 -20.65 9.58 10.82
N ASP A 537 -20.81 10.59 11.67
CA ASP A 537 -20.11 11.88 11.54
C ASP A 537 -18.56 11.70 11.71
N ASP A 538 -18.12 10.52 12.19
CA ASP A 538 -16.72 10.06 12.30
C ASP A 538 -16.31 9.03 11.24
N ALA A 539 -17.22 8.59 10.36
CA ALA A 539 -16.97 7.56 9.35
C ALA A 539 -17.80 7.81 8.08
N ASN A 540 -17.26 8.67 7.20
CA ASN A 540 -17.79 9.07 5.89
C ASN A 540 -16.62 9.50 4.98
N ASN A 541 -16.78 9.44 3.65
CA ASN A 541 -15.67 9.69 2.72
C ASN A 541 -15.13 11.13 2.78
N PHE A 542 -15.96 12.14 3.10
CA PHE A 542 -15.46 13.51 3.25
C PHE A 542 -14.47 13.63 4.43
N ARG A 543 -14.76 12.96 5.57
CA ARG A 543 -13.81 12.85 6.68
C ARG A 543 -12.55 12.08 6.29
N ALA A 544 -12.71 10.96 5.57
CA ALA A 544 -11.58 10.09 5.20
C ALA A 544 -10.58 10.77 4.25
N TYR A 545 -11.06 11.55 3.28
CA TYR A 545 -10.22 12.07 2.20
C TYR A 545 -10.12 13.60 2.17
N TRP A 546 -11.22 14.33 2.37
CA TRP A 546 -11.28 15.78 2.12
C TRP A 546 -11.00 16.65 3.36
N GLU A 547 -11.21 16.15 4.59
CA GLU A 547 -11.01 16.96 5.79
C GLU A 547 -9.53 17.29 6.07
N PHE A 548 -8.59 16.40 5.79
CA PHE A 548 -7.15 16.72 5.91
C PHE A 548 -6.69 17.83 4.94
N PRO A 549 -6.95 17.76 3.62
CA PRO A 549 -6.63 18.86 2.70
C PRO A 549 -7.36 20.17 3.04
N LEU A 550 -8.59 20.09 3.58
CA LEU A 550 -9.33 21.24 4.10
C LEU A 550 -8.63 21.88 5.30
N ASN A 551 -8.17 21.06 6.26
CA ASN A 551 -7.38 21.53 7.40
C ASN A 551 -6.03 22.12 6.98
N TYR A 552 -5.32 21.52 6.02
CA TYR A 552 -4.06 22.10 5.50
C TYR A 552 -4.25 23.50 4.91
N LEU A 553 -5.41 23.79 4.29
CA LEU A 553 -5.77 25.11 3.78
C LEU A 553 -6.25 26.08 4.87
N GLY A 554 -6.38 25.62 6.11
CA GLY A 554 -6.79 26.42 7.26
C GLY A 554 -8.28 26.37 7.59
N PHE A 555 -9.05 25.43 7.05
CA PHE A 555 -10.50 25.33 7.22
C PHE A 555 -10.92 24.11 8.04
N ASP A 556 -12.08 24.17 8.68
CA ASP A 556 -12.65 23.08 9.47
C ASP A 556 -14.06 22.66 9.00
N ALA A 557 -14.47 21.44 9.35
CA ALA A 557 -15.74 20.85 8.92
C ALA A 557 -16.75 20.72 10.06
N VAL A 558 -18.04 20.85 9.72
CA VAL A 558 -19.19 20.49 10.56
C VAL A 558 -20.10 19.56 9.78
N TYR A 559 -20.35 18.36 10.32
CA TYR A 559 -21.00 17.25 9.62
C TYR A 559 -22.50 17.13 9.92
N ARG A 560 -23.27 16.69 8.93
CA ARG A 560 -24.66 16.22 9.09
C ARG A 560 -25.01 15.17 8.03
N LYS A 561 -25.42 13.97 8.45
CA LYS A 561 -25.97 12.95 7.53
C LYS A 561 -27.25 13.46 6.87
N MET A 562 -27.37 13.38 5.54
CA MET A 562 -28.55 13.90 4.80
C MET A 562 -29.87 13.26 5.24
N THR A 563 -29.84 12.02 5.73
CA THR A 563 -31.02 11.32 6.28
C THR A 563 -31.55 11.91 7.59
N ARG A 564 -30.83 12.84 8.24
CA ARG A 564 -31.34 13.70 9.33
C ARG A 564 -32.08 14.95 8.81
N GLY A 565 -32.42 14.99 7.51
CA GLY A 565 -33.03 16.12 6.83
C GLY A 565 -32.04 17.27 6.55
N PHE A 566 -32.38 18.11 5.56
CA PHE A 566 -31.60 19.28 5.16
C PHE A 566 -31.88 20.48 6.08
N PRO A 567 -30.89 21.32 6.41
CA PRO A 567 -31.11 22.60 7.11
C PRO A 567 -31.69 23.67 6.16
N ASP A 568 -32.21 24.77 6.72
CA ASP A 568 -32.52 25.97 5.94
C ASP A 568 -31.22 26.60 5.40
N PRO A 569 -31.06 26.80 4.07
CA PRO A 569 -29.92 27.53 3.51
C PRO A 569 -29.65 28.89 4.16
N SER A 570 -30.68 29.58 4.66
CA SER A 570 -30.53 30.86 5.38
C SER A 570 -29.65 30.74 6.64
N SER A 571 -29.65 29.57 7.32
CA SER A 571 -28.79 29.33 8.48
C SER A 571 -27.34 29.04 8.12
N LEU A 572 -27.03 28.82 6.83
CA LEU A 572 -25.69 28.44 6.36
C LEU A 572 -24.85 29.62 5.84
N THR A 573 -25.39 30.85 5.85
CA THR A 573 -24.67 32.07 5.44
C THR A 573 -23.44 32.41 6.31
N GLY A 574 -23.30 31.77 7.48
CA GLY A 574 -22.13 31.85 8.35
C GLY A 574 -20.99 30.86 8.05
N TYR A 575 -21.12 30.01 7.02
CA TYR A 575 -20.10 29.04 6.60
C TYR A 575 -19.40 29.51 5.32
N ARG A 576 -18.18 29.02 5.05
CA ARG A 576 -17.42 29.40 3.84
C ARG A 576 -17.99 28.77 2.57
N ALA A 577 -18.36 27.50 2.66
CA ALA A 577 -18.98 26.71 1.60
C ALA A 577 -19.76 25.53 2.18
N VAL A 578 -20.62 24.92 1.36
CA VAL A 578 -21.32 23.67 1.65
C VAL A 578 -20.76 22.55 0.78
N PHE A 579 -20.39 21.41 1.37
CA PHE A 579 -19.99 20.22 0.63
C PHE A 579 -21.12 19.18 0.65
N LEU A 580 -21.38 18.59 -0.52
CA LEU A 580 -22.44 17.62 -0.78
C LEU A 580 -21.78 16.31 -1.23
N GLN A 581 -21.49 15.43 -0.26
CA GLN A 581 -20.84 14.14 -0.46
C GLN A 581 -21.91 13.06 -0.68
N ILE A 582 -21.93 12.40 -1.84
CA ILE A 582 -23.00 11.47 -2.24
C ILE A 582 -22.40 10.13 -2.67
N ASP A 583 -21.89 9.39 -1.68
CA ASP A 583 -21.15 8.14 -1.82
C ASP A 583 -21.99 6.97 -2.36
N ARG A 584 -23.31 7.16 -2.47
CA ARG A 584 -24.22 6.15 -3.04
C ARG A 584 -25.49 6.75 -3.63
N ASN A 585 -25.94 6.13 -4.73
CA ASN A 585 -27.29 6.31 -5.28
C ASN A 585 -28.23 5.09 -5.05
N PRO A 586 -29.56 5.29 -5.05
CA PRO A 586 -30.26 6.59 -5.01
C PRO A 586 -30.31 7.20 -3.59
N LEU A 587 -30.49 8.52 -3.52
CA LEU A 587 -30.89 9.23 -2.31
C LEU A 587 -32.41 9.02 -2.04
N PRO A 588 -32.88 8.78 -0.81
CA PRO A 588 -34.28 8.43 -0.55
C PRO A 588 -35.29 9.59 -0.68
N ASP A 589 -34.85 10.83 -0.47
CA ASP A 589 -35.64 12.05 -0.71
C ASP A 589 -34.86 12.94 -1.69
N SER A 590 -35.04 12.66 -2.98
CA SER A 590 -34.38 13.41 -4.04
C SER A 590 -34.96 14.83 -4.19
N LEU A 591 -36.24 15.03 -3.85
CA LEU A 591 -36.92 16.32 -3.96
C LEU A 591 -36.40 17.34 -2.93
N ALA A 592 -36.17 16.93 -1.68
CA ALA A 592 -35.62 17.80 -0.65
C ALA A 592 -34.18 18.24 -0.97
N PHE A 593 -33.36 17.36 -1.57
CA PHE A 593 -32.03 17.72 -2.05
C PHE A 593 -32.09 18.84 -3.10
N TRP A 594 -32.89 18.68 -4.16
CA TRP A 594 -32.95 19.69 -5.23
C TRP A 594 -33.60 21.00 -4.76
N ARG A 595 -34.53 20.96 -3.77
CA ARG A 595 -35.01 22.16 -3.06
C ARG A 595 -33.88 22.85 -2.28
N PHE A 596 -33.07 22.10 -1.55
CA PHE A 596 -31.94 22.63 -0.78
C PHE A 596 -30.87 23.26 -1.69
N VAL A 597 -30.48 22.60 -2.78
CA VAL A 597 -29.53 23.15 -3.76
C VAL A 597 -30.08 24.42 -4.43
N SER A 598 -31.38 24.47 -4.78
CA SER A 598 -32.01 25.71 -5.26
C SER A 598 -31.83 26.84 -4.24
N GLY A 599 -32.09 26.58 -2.96
CA GLY A 599 -31.95 27.56 -1.89
C GLY A 599 -30.50 28.00 -1.63
N LEU A 600 -29.50 27.14 -1.85
CA LEU A 600 -28.09 27.57 -1.83
C LEU A 600 -27.79 28.57 -2.95
N LEU A 601 -28.30 28.34 -4.17
CA LEU A 601 -28.20 29.26 -5.29
C LEU A 601 -28.95 30.58 -5.01
N ASP A 602 -30.14 30.52 -4.41
CA ASP A 602 -30.94 31.69 -4.01
C ASP A 602 -30.22 32.57 -2.98
N LYS A 603 -29.48 31.95 -2.04
CA LYS A 603 -28.68 32.66 -1.03
C LYS A 603 -27.24 32.99 -1.48
N LYS A 604 -26.83 32.57 -2.69
CA LYS A 604 -25.46 32.68 -3.22
C LYS A 604 -24.39 32.08 -2.29
N ILE A 605 -24.71 30.97 -1.63
CA ILE A 605 -23.77 30.24 -0.78
C ILE A 605 -22.93 29.31 -1.67
N PRO A 606 -21.58 29.40 -1.68
CA PRO A 606 -20.75 28.51 -2.48
C PRO A 606 -20.94 27.05 -2.07
N PHE A 607 -21.00 26.13 -3.03
CA PHE A 607 -21.08 24.70 -2.73
C PHE A 607 -20.32 23.82 -3.72
N ALA A 608 -19.87 22.66 -3.25
CA ALA A 608 -19.28 21.63 -4.09
C ALA A 608 -19.99 20.29 -3.95
N ILE A 609 -20.12 19.58 -5.06
CA ILE A 609 -20.72 18.23 -5.15
C ILE A 609 -19.61 17.23 -5.40
N LEU A 610 -19.61 16.14 -4.64
CA LEU A 610 -18.56 15.12 -4.62
C LEU A 610 -19.18 13.73 -4.80
N GLU A 611 -18.44 12.85 -5.49
CA GLU A 611 -18.83 11.51 -5.94
C GLU A 611 -19.91 11.51 -7.05
N ASP A 612 -21.12 12.01 -6.78
CA ASP A 612 -22.28 11.86 -7.68
C ASP A 612 -23.43 12.88 -7.44
N PHE A 613 -24.44 12.86 -8.32
CA PHE A 613 -25.74 13.54 -8.16
C PHE A 613 -26.84 12.54 -7.78
N PRO A 614 -27.94 12.94 -7.08
CA PRO A 614 -29.10 12.05 -6.87
C PRO A 614 -29.76 11.58 -8.17
N GLU A 615 -29.61 10.29 -8.47
CA GLU A 615 -30.06 9.62 -9.70
C GLU A 615 -31.48 9.03 -9.61
N ARG A 616 -31.96 8.44 -10.70
CA ARG A 616 -33.36 8.07 -10.94
C ARG A 616 -33.84 6.87 -10.09
N SER A 617 -34.37 7.13 -8.90
CA SER A 617 -35.12 6.11 -8.14
C SER A 617 -36.50 5.85 -8.76
N LYS A 618 -36.81 4.59 -9.10
CA LYS A 618 -38.17 4.15 -9.47
C LYS A 618 -39.13 4.03 -8.28
N GLY A 619 -38.65 4.18 -7.04
CA GLY A 619 -39.43 4.03 -5.81
C GLY A 619 -39.68 5.33 -5.03
N ASP A 620 -39.25 6.49 -5.55
CA ASP A 620 -39.53 7.80 -4.93
C ASP A 620 -40.94 8.27 -5.34
N PRO A 621 -41.91 8.44 -4.41
CA PRO A 621 -43.26 8.90 -4.75
C PRO A 621 -43.27 10.34 -5.30
N ASN A 622 -42.22 11.13 -5.05
CA ASN A 622 -42.03 12.46 -5.61
C ASN A 622 -41.24 12.48 -6.93
N TYR A 623 -40.91 11.33 -7.51
CA TYR A 623 -40.01 11.17 -8.66
C TYR A 623 -40.20 12.21 -9.78
N VAL A 624 -41.43 12.47 -10.22
CA VAL A 624 -41.72 13.43 -11.30
C VAL A 624 -41.41 14.87 -10.88
N ALA A 625 -41.80 15.26 -9.66
CA ALA A 625 -41.53 16.58 -9.11
C ALA A 625 -40.02 16.81 -8.86
N ALA A 626 -39.32 15.78 -8.40
CA ALA A 626 -37.87 15.81 -8.22
C ALA A 626 -37.13 15.96 -9.56
N GLY A 627 -37.55 15.24 -10.61
CA GLY A 627 -37.00 15.38 -11.96
C GLY A 627 -37.19 16.78 -12.54
N LEU A 628 -38.42 17.32 -12.48
CA LEU A 628 -38.72 18.67 -12.96
C LEU A 628 -37.98 19.77 -12.18
N LEU A 629 -37.75 19.59 -10.87
CA LEU A 629 -36.97 20.53 -10.08
C LEU A 629 -35.46 20.41 -10.38
N ARG A 630 -34.92 19.18 -10.48
CA ARG A 630 -33.53 18.93 -10.88
C ARG A 630 -33.20 19.67 -12.16
N ASP A 631 -33.99 19.48 -13.22
CA ASP A 631 -33.64 20.01 -14.53
C ASP A 631 -33.70 21.55 -14.56
N ARG A 632 -34.60 22.17 -13.77
CA ARG A 632 -34.59 23.62 -13.52
C ARG A 632 -33.35 24.08 -12.74
N VAL A 633 -32.92 23.33 -11.72
CA VAL A 633 -31.75 23.67 -10.89
C VAL A 633 -30.45 23.49 -11.67
N LEU A 634 -30.33 22.44 -12.49
CA LEU A 634 -29.19 22.27 -13.41
C LEU A 634 -29.09 23.45 -14.38
N LEU A 635 -30.19 23.89 -14.99
CA LEU A 635 -30.18 25.08 -15.85
C LEU A 635 -29.70 26.34 -15.10
N ARG A 636 -30.10 26.53 -13.84
CA ARG A 636 -29.56 27.60 -12.97
C ARG A 636 -28.07 27.45 -12.63
N MET A 637 -27.53 26.24 -12.68
CA MET A 637 -26.10 25.93 -12.50
C MET A 637 -25.31 26.06 -13.83
N GLY A 638 -25.96 26.43 -14.94
CA GLY A 638 -25.36 26.47 -16.27
C GLY A 638 -25.14 25.07 -16.87
N LEU A 639 -25.99 24.10 -16.52
CA LEU A 639 -25.91 22.69 -16.90
C LEU A 639 -27.21 22.19 -17.53
N LYS A 640 -27.15 21.14 -18.34
CA LYS A 640 -28.31 20.46 -18.94
C LYS A 640 -28.07 18.97 -19.04
N ARG A 641 -29.11 18.14 -18.90
CA ARG A 641 -29.03 16.72 -19.27
C ARG A 641 -29.27 16.58 -20.77
N GLU A 642 -28.31 15.99 -21.47
CA GLU A 642 -28.29 15.83 -22.93
C GLU A 642 -27.48 14.57 -23.29
N GLY A 643 -27.82 13.92 -24.40
CA GLY A 643 -27.26 12.62 -24.77
C GLY A 643 -27.78 11.44 -23.95
N VAL A 644 -27.04 10.32 -24.00
CA VAL A 644 -27.30 9.06 -23.30
C VAL A 644 -26.09 8.61 -22.49
N TRP A 645 -26.32 7.82 -21.44
CA TRP A 645 -25.23 7.13 -20.75
C TRP A 645 -24.53 6.16 -21.71
N ASP A 646 -23.21 6.27 -21.79
CA ASP A 646 -22.33 5.34 -22.49
C ASP A 646 -21.23 4.85 -21.52
N THR A 647 -20.90 3.56 -21.61
CA THR A 647 -19.91 2.87 -20.78
C THR A 647 -19.03 1.93 -21.61
N ASN A 648 -18.93 2.12 -22.94
CA ASN A 648 -18.01 1.38 -23.78
C ASN A 648 -16.65 2.09 -23.82
N PRO A 649 -15.59 1.60 -23.14
CA PRO A 649 -14.30 2.31 -23.05
C PRO A 649 -13.52 2.38 -24.37
N PHE A 650 -14.05 1.84 -25.47
CA PHE A 650 -13.52 2.01 -26.83
C PHE A 650 -14.18 3.18 -27.59
N ASP A 651 -15.38 3.61 -27.18
CA ASP A 651 -16.09 4.75 -27.78
C ASP A 651 -15.80 6.06 -27.01
N LEU A 652 -15.04 6.00 -25.91
CA LEU A 652 -14.78 7.10 -25.00
C LEU A 652 -13.34 7.65 -25.13
N ASP A 653 -13.21 8.98 -25.19
CA ASP A 653 -11.95 9.72 -24.98
C ASP A 653 -12.23 10.97 -24.12
N TYR A 654 -11.19 11.55 -23.52
CA TYR A 654 -11.32 12.76 -22.73
C TYR A 654 -11.22 14.00 -23.62
N GLY A 655 -12.30 14.79 -23.67
CA GLY A 655 -12.37 16.05 -24.41
C GLY A 655 -11.50 17.16 -23.83
N HIS A 656 -11.32 17.19 -22.50
CA HIS A 656 -10.51 18.17 -21.79
C HIS A 656 -9.80 17.54 -20.59
N ARG A 657 -8.54 17.92 -20.35
CA ARG A 657 -7.65 17.44 -19.26
C ARG A 657 -6.74 18.61 -18.80
N ASP A 658 -6.88 19.11 -17.57
CA ASP A 658 -5.97 20.14 -16.99
C ASP A 658 -4.81 19.45 -16.22
N PRO A 659 -3.57 19.38 -16.76
CA PRO A 659 -2.49 18.54 -16.24
C PRO A 659 -1.86 19.04 -14.92
N GLY A 660 -2.50 19.97 -14.23
CA GLY A 660 -2.17 20.32 -12.84
C GLY A 660 -3.38 20.28 -11.90
N MET A 661 -4.55 19.88 -12.38
CA MET A 661 -5.68 19.44 -11.56
C MET A 661 -5.75 17.91 -11.59
N GLU A 662 -5.68 17.34 -12.79
CA GLU A 662 -5.69 15.90 -13.04
C GLU A 662 -4.32 15.26 -12.78
N GLY A 663 -4.32 13.94 -12.53
CA GLY A 663 -3.10 13.13 -12.46
C GLY A 663 -2.20 13.43 -11.26
N PHE A 664 -2.78 13.88 -10.14
CA PHE A 664 -2.03 14.49 -9.03
C PHE A 664 -1.09 13.53 -8.30
N GLU A 665 -1.55 12.32 -8.00
CA GLU A 665 -0.74 11.22 -7.45
C GLU A 665 -0.76 9.98 -8.35
N TYR A 666 -1.87 9.73 -9.05
CA TYR A 666 -2.02 8.61 -9.97
C TYR A 666 -2.43 9.10 -11.37
N PRO A 667 -1.80 8.63 -12.48
CA PRO A 667 -2.12 9.08 -13.82
C PRO A 667 -3.50 8.57 -14.28
N LEU A 668 -4.25 9.42 -15.00
CA LEU A 668 -5.55 9.06 -15.56
C LEU A 668 -5.46 7.78 -16.43
N PRO A 669 -6.47 6.89 -16.41
CA PRO A 669 -6.55 5.73 -17.30
C PRO A 669 -6.48 6.12 -18.78
N LEU A 670 -6.01 5.21 -19.65
CA LEU A 670 -5.87 5.48 -21.09
C LEU A 670 -7.19 5.91 -21.76
N THR A 671 -8.32 5.31 -21.37
CA THR A 671 -9.66 5.73 -21.79
C THR A 671 -10.59 5.96 -20.58
N PRO A 672 -11.61 6.82 -20.69
CA PRO A 672 -12.59 7.07 -19.63
C PRO A 672 -13.44 5.83 -19.31
N ALA A 673 -14.00 5.80 -18.10
CA ALA A 673 -14.86 4.70 -17.64
C ALA A 673 -16.32 4.80 -18.12
N ALA A 674 -16.84 6.02 -18.30
CA ALA A 674 -18.20 6.30 -18.77
C ALA A 674 -18.31 7.73 -19.32
N PHE A 675 -19.35 7.99 -20.11
CA PHE A 675 -19.87 9.32 -20.43
C PHE A 675 -21.20 9.53 -19.69
N ARG A 676 -21.32 10.63 -18.93
CA ARG A 676 -22.56 10.99 -18.24
C ARG A 676 -23.41 11.91 -19.15
N PRO A 677 -24.72 11.72 -19.28
CA PRO A 677 -25.59 12.58 -20.10
C PRO A 677 -25.88 13.91 -19.39
N LEU A 678 -24.84 14.75 -19.32
CA LEU A 678 -24.78 16.06 -18.68
C LEU A 678 -23.81 16.92 -19.50
N VAL A 679 -24.19 18.16 -19.83
CA VAL A 679 -23.34 19.11 -20.56
C VAL A 679 -23.34 20.48 -19.89
N SER A 680 -22.25 21.24 -20.06
CA SER A 680 -22.19 22.64 -19.65
C SER A 680 -22.75 23.56 -20.73
N LEU A 681 -23.60 24.51 -20.33
CA LEU A 681 -24.16 25.56 -21.17
C LEU A 681 -23.51 26.94 -20.94
N SER A 682 -22.84 27.14 -19.80
CA SER A 682 -22.23 28.44 -19.46
C SER A 682 -20.74 28.48 -19.82
N PRO A 683 -20.24 29.55 -20.47
CA PRO A 683 -18.80 29.77 -20.66
C PRO A 683 -18.08 30.17 -19.35
N GLU A 684 -18.82 30.51 -18.29
CA GLU A 684 -18.27 30.78 -16.95
C GLU A 684 -17.93 29.48 -16.19
N ASN A 685 -18.47 28.34 -16.65
CA ASN A 685 -18.17 27.02 -16.10
C ASN A 685 -16.85 26.51 -16.70
N ARG A 686 -15.79 26.46 -15.90
CA ARG A 686 -14.49 25.92 -16.32
C ARG A 686 -14.42 24.43 -16.02
N ILE A 687 -14.43 23.62 -17.07
CA ILE A 687 -14.13 22.18 -17.02
C ILE A 687 -12.62 21.98 -16.76
N PHE A 688 -12.29 20.95 -15.99
CA PHE A 688 -10.92 20.46 -15.76
C PHE A 688 -10.75 19.06 -16.38
N LEU A 689 -11.74 18.19 -16.15
CA LEU A 689 -11.88 16.89 -16.81
C LEU A 689 -13.22 16.80 -17.54
N GLY A 690 -13.17 16.54 -18.84
CA GLY A 690 -14.32 16.34 -19.70
C GLY A 690 -14.20 15.06 -20.52
N VAL A 691 -15.31 14.34 -20.72
CA VAL A 691 -15.38 13.06 -21.47
C VAL A 691 -16.28 13.21 -22.69
N LYS A 692 -15.88 12.62 -23.81
CA LYS A 692 -16.62 12.55 -25.07
C LYS A 692 -16.93 11.08 -25.39
N SER A 693 -17.94 10.86 -26.22
CA SER A 693 -18.43 9.53 -26.62
C SER A 693 -18.74 9.53 -28.12
N ASN A 694 -18.31 8.47 -28.81
CA ASN A 694 -18.53 8.25 -30.25
C ASN A 694 -19.90 7.61 -30.56
N GLU A 695 -20.69 7.27 -29.53
CA GLU A 695 -22.10 6.87 -29.67
C GLU A 695 -22.89 7.99 -30.37
N ALA A 696 -23.65 7.67 -31.41
CA ALA A 696 -24.28 8.67 -32.28
C ALA A 696 -25.31 9.58 -31.58
N ARG A 697 -25.78 9.19 -30.38
CA ARG A 697 -26.66 10.02 -29.52
C ARG A 697 -25.89 11.00 -28.61
N ASN A 698 -24.56 10.90 -28.58
CA ASN A 698 -23.63 11.74 -27.82
C ASN A 698 -22.74 12.62 -28.72
N GLU A 699 -22.92 12.56 -30.04
CA GLU A 699 -22.08 13.27 -31.01
C GLU A 699 -22.03 14.79 -30.72
N GLY A 700 -20.81 15.33 -30.65
CA GLY A 700 -20.56 16.74 -30.35
C GLY A 700 -20.71 17.15 -28.88
N LEU A 701 -21.13 16.25 -27.98
CA LEU A 701 -21.31 16.56 -26.55
C LEU A 701 -20.03 16.31 -25.74
N GLU A 702 -19.89 17.01 -24.61
CA GLU A 702 -18.81 16.80 -23.64
C GLU A 702 -19.35 16.78 -22.20
N SER A 703 -19.13 15.66 -21.52
CA SER A 703 -19.55 15.35 -20.15
C SER A 703 -18.52 15.87 -19.14
N PRO A 704 -18.81 16.94 -18.35
CA PRO A 704 -17.91 17.40 -17.30
C PRO A 704 -17.91 16.40 -16.13
N TYR A 705 -16.72 15.90 -15.79
CA TYR A 705 -16.48 15.11 -14.58
C TYR A 705 -15.86 15.96 -13.47
N GLU A 706 -15.03 16.94 -13.83
CA GLU A 706 -14.48 17.93 -12.91
C GLU A 706 -14.68 19.33 -13.44
N MET A 707 -15.23 20.22 -12.61
CA MET A 707 -15.65 21.55 -13.04
C MET A 707 -15.67 22.56 -11.88
N LEU A 708 -15.38 23.82 -12.19
CA LEU A 708 -15.66 24.97 -11.33
C LEU A 708 -16.63 25.93 -12.03
N ALA A 709 -17.44 26.62 -11.23
CA ALA A 709 -18.51 27.50 -11.71
C ALA A 709 -18.71 28.68 -10.73
N PRO A 710 -19.46 29.73 -11.09
CA PRO A 710 -19.78 30.84 -10.19
C PRO A 710 -20.47 30.44 -8.87
N TRP A 711 -21.09 29.26 -8.83
CA TRP A 711 -21.74 28.69 -7.63
C TRP A 711 -20.82 27.76 -6.80
N GLY A 712 -19.62 27.41 -7.30
CA GLY A 712 -18.67 26.53 -6.64
C GLY A 712 -18.04 25.49 -7.59
N GLY A 713 -18.32 24.20 -7.42
CA GLY A 713 -17.74 23.16 -8.28
C GLY A 713 -18.23 21.72 -8.10
N MET A 714 -17.65 20.80 -8.86
CA MET A 714 -17.94 19.36 -8.79
C MET A 714 -16.73 18.50 -9.13
N VAL A 715 -16.66 17.30 -8.54
CA VAL A 715 -15.76 16.19 -8.88
C VAL A 715 -16.55 14.89 -8.75
N PHE A 716 -16.52 14.04 -9.78
CA PHE A 716 -17.28 12.77 -9.78
C PHE A 716 -16.42 11.51 -9.85
N ASP A 717 -16.93 10.43 -9.26
CA ASP A 717 -16.39 9.08 -9.44
C ASP A 717 -16.43 8.67 -10.94
N PRO A 718 -15.38 8.02 -11.49
CA PRO A 718 -14.22 7.45 -10.80
C PRO A 718 -12.94 8.31 -10.91
N PHE A 719 -13.05 9.63 -11.04
CA PHE A 719 -11.90 10.53 -11.18
C PHE A 719 -11.55 11.33 -9.92
N MET A 720 -12.22 11.08 -8.80
CA MET A 720 -11.83 11.63 -7.50
C MET A 720 -10.58 10.92 -6.94
N ILE A 721 -10.71 9.61 -6.67
CA ILE A 721 -9.66 8.76 -6.11
C ILE A 721 -9.61 7.41 -6.84
N ARG A 722 -8.47 6.72 -6.74
CA ARG A 722 -8.26 5.41 -7.35
C ARG A 722 -7.84 4.36 -6.33
N TRP A 723 -8.47 3.20 -6.40
CA TRP A 723 -7.93 1.91 -5.94
C TRP A 723 -7.11 1.29 -7.09
N PRO A 724 -5.79 1.08 -6.96
CA PRO A 724 -4.99 0.42 -7.99
C PRO A 724 -5.55 -0.98 -8.32
N SER A 725 -5.50 -1.39 -9.59
CA SER A 725 -6.21 -2.60 -10.05
C SER A 725 -5.68 -3.93 -9.48
N LEU A 726 -4.66 -3.90 -8.63
CA LEU A 726 -4.06 -5.04 -7.92
C LEU A 726 -3.98 -4.82 -6.39
N ASP A 727 -4.54 -3.71 -5.87
CA ASP A 727 -4.44 -3.27 -4.48
C ASP A 727 -5.73 -2.52 -4.09
N ALA A 728 -6.55 -3.12 -3.22
CA ALA A 728 -7.81 -2.54 -2.78
C ALA A 728 -7.69 -1.80 -1.43
N GLU A 729 -6.51 -1.83 -0.78
CA GLU A 729 -6.28 -1.22 0.53
C GLU A 729 -5.71 0.20 0.37
N HIS A 730 -4.99 0.47 -0.72
CA HIS A 730 -4.41 1.77 -1.00
C HIS A 730 -5.28 2.62 -1.93
N THR A 731 -5.52 3.88 -1.52
CA THR A 731 -6.22 4.90 -2.33
C THR A 731 -5.24 6.00 -2.72
N LEU A 732 -5.35 6.50 -3.96
CA LEU A 732 -4.51 7.56 -4.51
C LEU A 732 -5.36 8.65 -5.15
N TRP A 733 -4.88 9.89 -5.13
CA TRP A 733 -5.57 11.04 -5.72
C TRP A 733 -5.40 11.13 -7.25
N PHE A 734 -6.53 11.20 -7.96
CA PHE A 734 -6.58 11.64 -9.36
C PHE A 734 -6.66 13.18 -9.40
N VAL A 735 -7.72 13.77 -8.83
CA VAL A 735 -7.83 15.22 -8.60
C VAL A 735 -6.77 15.72 -7.63
N ASN A 736 -6.31 16.95 -7.81
CA ASN A 736 -5.47 17.68 -6.86
C ASN A 736 -6.35 18.33 -5.77
N PRO A 737 -6.57 17.71 -4.59
CA PRO A 737 -7.59 18.16 -3.65
C PRO A 737 -7.30 19.56 -3.12
N PHE A 738 -6.01 19.89 -2.92
CA PHE A 738 -5.57 21.22 -2.51
C PHE A 738 -5.95 22.29 -3.54
N ARG A 739 -5.75 22.02 -4.84
CA ARG A 739 -6.07 22.98 -5.90
C ARG A 739 -7.57 23.10 -6.14
N PHE A 740 -8.34 22.01 -6.01
CA PHE A 740 -9.80 22.06 -6.07
C PHE A 740 -10.38 22.89 -4.91
N LEU A 741 -10.02 22.56 -3.67
CA LEU A 741 -10.48 23.27 -2.48
C LEU A 741 -10.03 24.75 -2.45
N GLU A 742 -8.80 25.08 -2.87
CA GLU A 742 -8.35 26.49 -2.95
C GLU A 742 -9.28 27.35 -3.81
N ARG A 743 -9.87 26.76 -4.85
CA ARG A 743 -10.75 27.44 -5.80
C ARG A 743 -12.18 27.52 -5.28
N VAL A 744 -12.77 26.40 -4.84
CA VAL A 744 -14.12 26.36 -4.26
C VAL A 744 -14.23 27.29 -3.05
N LEU A 745 -13.20 27.32 -2.19
CA LEU A 745 -13.16 28.16 -1.00
C LEU A 745 -12.64 29.57 -1.30
N HIS A 746 -12.28 29.90 -2.55
CA HIS A 746 -11.64 31.14 -2.98
C HIS A 746 -10.56 31.63 -1.99
N CYS A 747 -9.70 30.72 -1.51
CA CYS A 747 -8.86 30.96 -0.33
C CYS A 747 -7.39 31.18 -0.64
N ARG A 748 -6.99 31.11 -1.91
CA ARG A 748 -5.60 31.20 -2.41
C ARG A 748 -4.73 32.28 -1.73
N GLU A 749 -5.24 33.51 -1.62
CA GLU A 749 -4.51 34.67 -1.07
C GLU A 749 -4.75 34.89 0.45
N LEU A 750 -5.60 34.07 1.07
CA LEU A 750 -6.02 34.27 2.45
C LEU A 750 -4.99 33.72 3.45
N PRO A 751 -4.73 34.43 4.57
CA PRO A 751 -3.90 33.91 5.64
C PRO A 751 -4.53 32.69 6.31
N ARG A 752 -3.68 31.77 6.78
CA ARG A 752 -4.04 30.62 7.62
C ARG A 752 -3.03 30.44 8.75
N MET A 753 -3.43 29.78 9.83
CA MET A 753 -2.51 29.34 10.89
C MET A 753 -1.69 28.11 10.42
N ASP A 754 -0.59 27.76 11.08
CA ASP A 754 0.32 26.68 10.63
C ASP A 754 0.83 25.79 11.78
N LEU A 755 0.10 24.71 12.03
CA LEU A 755 0.40 23.64 13.01
C LEU A 755 1.79 23.00 12.87
N THR A 756 2.44 23.18 11.73
CA THR A 756 3.65 22.44 11.35
C THR A 756 4.95 23.17 11.72
N THR A 757 4.86 24.46 12.05
CA THR A 757 6.03 25.36 12.09
C THR A 757 5.94 26.32 13.27
N LEU A 758 6.95 26.30 14.16
CA LEU A 758 7.15 27.33 15.19
C LEU A 758 8.42 28.10 14.87
N ASN A 759 8.32 29.43 14.77
CA ASN A 759 9.43 30.34 14.49
C ASN A 759 10.35 29.84 13.35
N GLY A 760 9.74 29.32 12.27
CA GLY A 760 10.40 28.88 11.05
C GLY A 760 11.11 27.53 11.10
N ASN A 761 11.17 26.86 12.25
CA ASN A 761 11.60 25.47 12.37
C ASN A 761 10.38 24.53 12.35
N ARG A 762 10.55 23.25 12.04
CA ARG A 762 9.42 22.29 12.10
C ARG A 762 9.10 21.98 13.55
N ILE A 763 7.83 22.00 13.97
CA ILE A 763 7.49 21.54 15.31
C ILE A 763 7.89 20.06 15.46
N PHE A 764 8.42 19.71 16.62
CA PHE A 764 8.67 18.32 17.03
C PHE A 764 8.02 18.09 18.40
N TYR A 765 7.39 16.95 18.59
CA TYR A 765 7.08 16.42 19.92
C TYR A 765 7.28 14.89 19.93
N SER A 766 7.17 14.28 21.09
CA SER A 766 7.12 12.82 21.19
C SER A 766 6.25 12.39 22.34
N GLN A 767 5.55 11.27 22.14
CA GLN A 767 4.64 10.68 23.10
C GLN A 767 4.92 9.20 23.30
N VAL A 768 4.71 8.75 24.53
CA VAL A 768 4.87 7.35 24.92
C VAL A 768 3.62 6.87 25.62
N ASP A 769 2.94 5.91 25.01
CA ASP A 769 1.77 5.25 25.56
C ASP A 769 2.19 4.16 26.56
N GLY A 770 1.32 3.89 27.54
CA GLY A 770 1.67 3.16 28.77
C GLY A 770 1.95 1.66 28.61
N ASP A 771 1.64 1.07 27.46
CA ASP A 771 1.65 -0.37 27.19
C ASP A 771 3.01 -1.04 27.39
N ALA A 772 3.00 -2.22 28.01
CA ALA A 772 4.16 -3.09 28.26
C ALA A 772 5.26 -2.49 29.16
N PHE A 773 4.94 -1.50 29.99
CA PHE A 773 5.82 -0.85 30.96
C PHE A 773 6.68 -1.85 31.77
N GLU A 774 6.04 -2.92 32.23
CA GLU A 774 6.58 -3.98 33.08
C GLU A 774 7.25 -5.14 32.33
N THR A 775 7.08 -5.21 31.01
CA THR A 775 7.49 -6.37 30.21
C THR A 775 9.00 -6.53 30.23
N LEU A 776 9.49 -7.76 30.41
CA LEU A 776 10.92 -8.02 30.55
C LEU A 776 11.66 -7.89 29.21
N SER A 777 12.83 -7.27 29.24
CA SER A 777 13.71 -7.13 28.08
C SER A 777 14.40 -8.45 27.75
N HIS A 778 14.29 -8.89 26.49
CA HIS A 778 14.79 -10.20 26.05
C HIS A 778 16.33 -10.25 26.00
N TYR A 779 16.97 -9.09 25.83
CA TYR A 779 18.43 -8.93 25.69
C TYR A 779 19.08 -8.29 26.92
N ARG A 780 18.36 -7.41 27.66
CA ARG A 780 18.77 -6.96 28.99
C ARG A 780 18.12 -7.85 30.08
N ARG A 781 18.58 -9.11 30.16
CA ARG A 781 18.05 -10.14 31.10
C ARG A 781 17.69 -9.55 32.47
N ARG A 782 16.46 -9.81 32.94
CA ARG A 782 15.86 -9.38 34.22
C ARG A 782 15.55 -7.87 34.38
N ARG A 783 15.70 -7.02 33.35
CA ARG A 783 15.22 -5.63 33.38
C ARG A 783 13.84 -5.48 32.74
N MET A 784 12.99 -4.62 33.30
CA MET A 784 11.71 -4.22 32.68
C MET A 784 11.96 -3.20 31.57
N ALA A 785 11.06 -3.12 30.59
CA ALA A 785 11.18 -2.23 29.45
C ALA A 785 11.23 -0.74 29.86
N ALA A 786 10.48 -0.33 30.90
CA ALA A 786 10.58 1.00 31.51
C ALA A 786 11.98 1.33 32.07
N GLU A 787 12.69 0.36 32.68
CA GLU A 787 14.08 0.57 33.10
C GLU A 787 15.01 0.77 31.89
N VAL A 788 14.80 -0.03 30.83
CA VAL A 788 15.59 0.06 29.59
C VAL A 788 15.41 1.42 28.95
N LEU A 789 14.17 1.88 28.72
CA LEU A 789 13.90 3.18 28.11
C LEU A 789 14.33 4.36 28.98
N TYR A 790 14.18 4.28 30.32
CA TYR A 790 14.75 5.28 31.23
C TYR A 790 16.26 5.42 31.05
N ARG A 791 17.01 4.31 31.00
CA ARG A 791 18.47 4.32 30.90
C ARG A 791 18.99 4.66 29.51
N GLU A 792 18.34 4.17 28.47
CA GLU A 792 18.86 4.12 27.09
C GLU A 792 18.22 5.18 26.17
N ILE A 793 17.09 5.79 26.55
CA ILE A 793 16.36 6.82 25.79
C ILE A 793 16.09 8.08 26.63
N PHE A 794 15.19 8.02 27.63
CA PHE A 794 14.67 9.24 28.27
C PHE A 794 15.74 10.07 28.98
N ARG A 795 16.65 9.44 29.72
CA ARG A 795 17.75 10.12 30.42
C ARG A 795 18.87 10.63 29.49
N PRO A 796 19.37 9.87 28.48
CA PRO A 796 20.44 10.34 27.60
C PRO A 796 19.99 11.23 26.44
N THR A 797 18.72 11.20 26.01
CA THR A 797 18.26 11.97 24.84
C THR A 797 17.76 13.37 25.25
N PRO A 798 18.43 14.47 24.83
CA PRO A 798 17.99 15.84 25.10
C PRO A 798 16.81 16.26 24.18
N LEU A 799 15.65 15.65 24.37
CA LEU A 799 14.38 15.96 23.70
C LEU A 799 13.22 15.89 24.72
N PRO A 800 12.10 16.61 24.48
CA PRO A 800 10.87 16.46 25.25
C PRO A 800 10.19 15.11 24.94
N PHE A 801 9.79 14.40 26.00
CA PHE A 801 8.95 13.20 25.92
C PHE A 801 7.71 13.38 26.80
N THR A 802 6.52 13.21 26.25
CA THR A 802 5.29 13.05 27.04
C THR A 802 5.13 11.57 27.31
N VAL A 803 5.18 11.14 28.57
CA VAL A 803 5.11 9.72 28.93
C VAL A 803 3.86 9.47 29.75
N SER A 804 3.12 8.42 29.43
CA SER A 804 1.96 7.98 30.18
C SER A 804 2.13 6.58 30.77
N VAL A 805 1.21 6.21 31.66
CA VAL A 805 1.14 4.88 32.31
C VAL A 805 -0.31 4.45 32.48
N ILE A 806 -0.54 3.14 32.43
CA ILE A 806 -1.83 2.49 32.75
C ILE A 806 -1.86 2.28 34.27
N THR A 807 -2.69 3.00 35.01
CA THR A 807 -2.45 3.13 36.47
C THR A 807 -2.71 1.85 37.26
N SER A 808 -3.65 0.99 36.86
CA SER A 808 -3.84 -0.32 37.50
C SER A 808 -2.58 -1.20 37.44
N GLN A 809 -1.84 -1.14 36.32
CA GLN A 809 -0.58 -1.86 36.14
C GLN A 809 0.56 -1.26 36.98
N ILE A 810 0.48 0.00 37.41
CA ILE A 810 1.47 0.61 38.29
C ILE A 810 1.13 0.37 39.76
N ASP A 811 -0.16 0.47 40.13
CA ASP A 811 -0.61 0.54 41.51
C ASP A 811 -0.53 -0.79 42.28
N PRO A 812 0.30 -0.90 43.34
CA PRO A 812 0.41 -2.11 44.16
C PRO A 812 -0.88 -2.49 44.91
N ALA A 813 -1.87 -1.60 45.00
CA ALA A 813 -3.19 -1.93 45.56
C ALA A 813 -4.13 -2.66 44.57
N VAL A 814 -3.78 -2.71 43.28
CA VAL A 814 -4.59 -3.33 42.22
C VAL A 814 -3.86 -4.53 41.60
N GLN A 815 -2.93 -4.28 40.66
CA GLN A 815 -2.14 -5.34 40.00
C GLN A 815 -0.67 -4.91 39.75
N GLY A 816 -0.25 -3.82 40.38
CA GLY A 816 1.06 -3.19 40.23
C GLY A 816 2.13 -3.72 41.17
N SER A 817 3.24 -2.97 41.30
CA SER A 817 4.31 -3.33 42.24
C SER A 817 5.18 -2.15 42.62
N ARG A 818 5.85 -2.25 43.78
CA ARG A 818 6.81 -1.23 44.26
C ARG A 818 7.92 -0.94 43.25
N ALA A 819 8.30 -1.92 42.42
CA ALA A 819 9.28 -1.74 41.35
C ALA A 819 8.72 -0.93 40.17
N ARG A 820 7.46 -1.13 39.79
CA ARG A 820 6.79 -0.34 38.74
C ARG A 820 6.60 1.12 39.19
N VAL A 821 6.11 1.33 40.42
CA VAL A 821 6.03 2.67 41.07
C VAL A 821 7.40 3.36 41.11
N TYR A 822 8.47 2.65 41.47
CA TYR A 822 9.83 3.20 41.48
C TYR A 822 10.24 3.72 40.10
N TRP A 823 10.07 2.92 39.04
CA TRP A 823 10.48 3.34 37.69
C TRP A 823 9.58 4.43 37.11
N ALA A 824 8.27 4.44 37.39
CA ALA A 824 7.38 5.52 36.99
C ALA A 824 7.81 6.85 37.63
N ARG A 825 8.04 6.85 38.96
CA ARG A 825 8.60 8.00 39.68
C ARG A 825 9.95 8.45 39.12
N LYS A 826 10.85 7.52 38.73
CA LYS A 826 12.14 7.86 38.13
C LYS A 826 12.01 8.50 36.75
N ILE A 827 11.08 8.04 35.92
CA ILE A 827 10.80 8.62 34.60
C ILE A 827 10.18 10.01 34.74
N PHE A 828 9.11 10.15 35.53
CA PHE A 828 8.45 11.45 35.75
C PHE A 828 9.33 12.49 36.48
N ALA A 829 10.32 12.06 37.26
CA ALA A 829 11.30 12.96 37.87
C ALA A 829 12.33 13.53 36.88
N LEU A 830 12.46 13.00 35.66
CA LEU A 830 13.36 13.59 34.65
C LEU A 830 12.88 14.99 34.26
N PRO A 831 13.79 15.98 34.08
CA PRO A 831 13.38 17.32 33.68
C PRO A 831 12.71 17.30 32.32
N ASN A 832 13.22 16.51 31.37
CA ASN A 832 12.77 16.44 29.98
C ASN A 832 11.50 15.59 29.73
N VAL A 833 10.77 15.19 30.78
CA VAL A 833 9.57 14.34 30.70
C VAL A 833 8.32 15.08 31.21
N GLU A 834 7.25 15.07 30.42
CA GLU A 834 5.89 15.46 30.80
C GLU A 834 5.09 14.20 31.20
N ALA A 835 4.17 14.36 32.15
CA ALA A 835 3.32 13.26 32.61
C ALA A 835 1.97 13.26 31.89
N GLY A 836 1.65 12.15 31.24
CA GLY A 836 0.33 11.80 30.75
C GLY A 836 -0.33 10.69 31.58
N SER A 837 -1.64 10.52 31.42
CA SER A 837 -2.35 9.29 31.83
C SER A 837 -2.65 8.43 30.61
N HIS A 838 -2.49 7.11 30.74
CA HIS A 838 -3.00 6.13 29.77
C HIS A 838 -4.13 5.31 30.41
N THR A 839 -4.99 6.00 31.14
CA THR A 839 -6.18 5.48 31.85
C THR A 839 -5.88 4.57 33.04
N PHE A 840 -6.92 3.95 33.61
CA PHE A 840 -6.80 2.99 34.70
C PHE A 840 -6.65 1.56 34.18
N SER A 841 -7.51 1.13 33.27
CA SER A 841 -7.59 -0.26 32.79
C SER A 841 -7.16 -0.47 31.34
N HIS A 842 -6.80 0.60 30.61
CA HIS A 842 -6.62 0.57 29.15
C HIS A 842 -7.88 0.07 28.42
N PRO A 843 -8.96 0.87 28.37
CA PRO A 843 -10.10 0.57 27.52
C PRO A 843 -9.67 0.31 26.07
N PHE A 844 -9.89 -0.91 25.58
CA PHE A 844 -9.68 -1.29 24.19
C PHE A 844 -10.75 -0.69 23.29
N TYR A 845 -11.94 -0.43 23.84
CA TYR A 845 -13.06 0.22 23.15
C TYR A 845 -13.73 1.22 24.10
N TRP A 846 -13.83 2.49 23.69
CA TRP A 846 -14.48 3.52 24.52
C TRP A 846 -16.00 3.55 24.39
N VAL A 847 -16.54 3.08 23.26
CA VAL A 847 -17.98 2.91 23.03
C VAL A 847 -18.25 1.50 22.50
N PRO A 848 -17.98 0.45 23.30
CA PRO A 848 -18.03 -0.93 22.83
C PRO A 848 -19.43 -1.33 22.39
N THR A 849 -19.54 -1.75 21.13
CA THR A 849 -20.74 -2.35 20.54
C THR A 849 -21.07 -3.68 21.23
N LYS A 850 -22.27 -4.23 20.97
CA LYS A 850 -22.62 -5.56 21.52
C LYS A 850 -21.62 -6.64 21.06
N LYS A 851 -21.30 -6.68 19.76
CA LYS A 851 -20.32 -7.63 19.17
C LYS A 851 -18.98 -7.58 19.93
N GLN A 852 -18.40 -6.39 20.11
CA GLN A 852 -17.15 -6.22 20.87
C GLN A 852 -17.21 -6.61 22.36
N LYS A 853 -18.39 -6.62 22.99
CA LYS A 853 -18.57 -7.13 24.38
C LYS A 853 -18.76 -8.66 24.43
N ASP A 854 -19.35 -9.21 23.38
CA ASP A 854 -19.58 -10.65 23.24
C ASP A 854 -18.30 -11.37 22.75
N GLU A 855 -17.37 -10.66 22.09
CA GLU A 855 -16.13 -11.19 21.50
C GLU A 855 -14.93 -11.29 22.46
N GLY A 856 -14.89 -10.52 23.55
CA GLY A 856 -13.73 -10.50 24.45
C GLY A 856 -13.76 -9.42 25.53
N PRO A 857 -12.67 -9.28 26.31
CA PRO A 857 -12.53 -8.20 27.28
C PRO A 857 -12.46 -6.85 26.57
N ILE A 858 -13.07 -5.82 27.17
CA ILE A 858 -13.10 -4.44 26.64
C ILE A 858 -12.04 -3.51 27.24
N HIS A 859 -11.21 -4.05 28.15
CA HIS A 859 -10.05 -3.43 28.80
C HIS A 859 -9.11 -4.52 29.34
N ILE A 860 -7.93 -4.17 29.86
CA ILE A 860 -7.07 -5.14 30.57
C ILE A 860 -7.82 -5.74 31.75
N GLU A 861 -7.72 -7.06 31.93
CA GLU A 861 -8.43 -7.78 32.98
C GLU A 861 -7.99 -7.33 34.38
N ILE A 862 -8.94 -6.89 35.19
CA ILE A 862 -8.74 -6.44 36.58
C ILE A 862 -9.82 -7.10 37.44
N PRO A 863 -9.49 -7.83 38.52
CA PRO A 863 -10.47 -8.50 39.37
C PRO A 863 -11.56 -7.55 39.88
N HIS A 864 -12.82 -7.96 39.71
CA HIS A 864 -14.04 -7.26 40.14
C HIS A 864 -14.28 -5.85 39.53
N TYR A 865 -13.41 -5.35 38.66
CA TYR A 865 -13.60 -4.07 37.99
C TYR A 865 -14.64 -4.14 36.84
N ARG A 866 -15.23 -3.00 36.52
CA ARG A 866 -16.04 -2.76 35.31
C ARG A 866 -15.75 -1.35 34.83
N LEU A 867 -15.59 -1.17 33.52
CA LEU A 867 -15.33 0.11 32.86
C LEU A 867 -16.18 1.27 33.42
N ASP A 868 -15.54 2.16 34.18
CA ASP A 868 -16.12 3.40 34.70
C ASP A 868 -15.31 4.61 34.23
N LEU A 869 -15.96 5.54 33.52
CA LEU A 869 -15.30 6.71 32.93
C LEU A 869 -14.64 7.61 33.97
N LYS A 870 -15.19 7.70 35.20
CA LYS A 870 -14.59 8.52 36.25
C LYS A 870 -13.30 7.89 36.78
N THR A 871 -13.27 6.58 36.96
CA THR A 871 -12.08 5.81 37.34
C THR A 871 -11.02 5.84 36.24
N GLU A 872 -11.41 5.60 34.98
CA GLU A 872 -10.48 5.65 33.85
C GLU A 872 -9.81 7.00 33.68
N ILE A 873 -10.56 8.09 33.81
CA ILE A 873 -10.10 9.44 33.46
C ILE A 873 -9.58 10.15 34.71
N ARG A 874 -10.47 10.47 35.65
CA ARG A 874 -10.12 11.25 36.84
C ARG A 874 -9.31 10.43 37.84
N GLY A 875 -9.72 9.20 38.13
CA GLY A 875 -9.02 8.32 39.06
C GLY A 875 -7.57 8.03 38.64
N SER A 876 -7.32 7.82 37.35
CA SER A 876 -5.95 7.66 36.85
C SER A 876 -5.11 8.94 36.93
N ILE A 877 -5.68 10.10 36.56
CA ILE A 877 -5.03 11.41 36.67
C ILE A 877 -4.65 11.72 38.13
N ASP A 878 -5.60 11.57 39.05
CA ASP A 878 -5.42 11.87 40.47
C ASP A 878 -4.39 10.92 41.11
N TYR A 879 -4.46 9.61 40.81
CA TYR A 879 -3.45 8.64 41.25
C TYR A 879 -2.04 9.02 40.81
N ILE A 880 -1.84 9.39 39.54
CA ILE A 880 -0.52 9.79 39.03
C ILE A 880 -0.02 11.05 39.76
N ASN A 881 -0.87 12.08 39.89
CA ASN A 881 -0.56 13.33 40.59
C ASN A 881 -0.11 13.10 42.05
N GLU A 882 -0.87 12.30 42.81
CA GLU A 882 -0.62 12.05 44.23
C GLU A 882 0.55 11.08 44.47
N HIS A 883 0.65 10.01 43.67
CA HIS A 883 1.51 8.88 43.97
C HIS A 883 2.78 8.80 43.12
N LEU A 884 2.83 9.39 41.92
CA LEU A 884 3.92 9.15 40.97
C LEU A 884 4.74 10.41 40.59
N LEU A 885 4.20 11.61 40.78
CA LEU A 885 4.88 12.86 40.39
C LEU A 885 5.69 13.50 41.54
N PRO A 886 6.79 14.20 41.23
CA PRO A 886 7.45 15.09 42.19
C PRO A 886 6.65 16.38 42.40
N PRO A 887 6.79 17.06 43.56
CA PRO A 887 6.15 18.36 43.81
C PRO A 887 6.42 19.36 42.68
N GLY A 888 5.37 20.07 42.26
CA GLY A 888 5.43 21.04 41.15
C GLY A 888 5.21 20.45 39.75
N LYS A 889 5.14 19.12 39.59
CA LYS A 889 4.60 18.48 38.38
C LYS A 889 3.15 18.05 38.58
N THR A 890 2.39 18.07 37.48
CA THR A 890 1.03 17.53 37.36
C THR A 890 0.93 16.74 36.05
N VAL A 891 -0.06 15.86 35.93
CA VAL A 891 -0.49 15.34 34.63
C VAL A 891 -0.90 16.52 33.74
N ARG A 892 -0.61 16.42 32.44
CA ARG A 892 -0.94 17.44 31.42
C ARG A 892 -1.76 16.91 30.26
N LEU A 893 -1.71 15.60 30.02
CA LEU A 893 -2.37 14.95 28.90
C LEU A 893 -3.04 13.63 29.33
N LEU A 894 -4.15 13.27 28.70
CA LEU A 894 -4.65 11.91 28.65
C LEU A 894 -4.45 11.40 27.22
N GLN A 895 -3.63 10.37 27.08
CA GLN A 895 -3.39 9.69 25.81
C GLN A 895 -4.46 8.60 25.69
N TRP A 896 -5.36 8.68 24.70
CA TRP A 896 -6.48 7.73 24.58
C TRP A 896 -5.95 6.33 24.25
N SER A 897 -6.41 5.32 25.00
CA SER A 897 -6.10 3.90 24.76
C SER A 897 -6.99 3.26 23.68
N GLY A 898 -6.57 2.08 23.21
CA GLY A 898 -7.42 1.15 22.47
C GLY A 898 -7.83 1.66 21.09
N ASP A 899 -9.13 1.63 20.79
CA ASP A 899 -9.69 2.16 19.54
C ASP A 899 -9.56 3.68 19.39
N THR A 900 -9.09 4.39 20.42
CA THR A 900 -8.92 5.85 20.48
C THR A 900 -10.19 6.64 20.14
N ARG A 901 -11.39 6.07 20.35
CA ARG A 901 -12.68 6.69 19.98
C ARG A 901 -13.56 7.04 21.19
N PRO A 902 -13.11 7.92 22.11
CA PRO A 902 -13.92 8.38 23.24
C PRO A 902 -15.29 8.91 22.79
N GLY A 903 -16.34 8.49 23.50
CA GLY A 903 -17.68 9.05 23.33
C GLY A 903 -17.81 10.44 23.98
N PRO A 904 -18.91 11.17 23.73
CA PRO A 904 -19.16 12.48 24.32
C PRO A 904 -19.10 12.51 25.86
N ALA A 905 -19.43 11.39 26.52
CA ALA A 905 -19.35 11.25 27.98
C ALA A 905 -17.91 11.19 28.52
N ALA A 906 -16.99 10.52 27.81
CA ALA A 906 -15.58 10.44 28.19
C ALA A 906 -14.90 11.81 28.05
N LEU A 907 -15.12 12.48 26.91
CA LEU A 907 -14.62 13.84 26.70
C LEU A 907 -15.21 14.85 27.69
N LYS A 908 -16.47 14.69 28.10
CA LYS A 908 -17.08 15.51 29.16
C LYS A 908 -16.38 15.36 30.52
N GLU A 909 -16.10 14.12 30.95
CA GLU A 909 -15.42 13.88 32.23
C GLU A 909 -14.00 14.46 32.23
N LEU A 910 -13.26 14.30 31.13
CA LEU A 910 -11.90 14.83 30.99
C LEU A 910 -11.87 16.36 30.98
N VAL A 911 -12.82 17.03 30.30
CA VAL A 911 -12.95 18.51 30.41
C VAL A 911 -13.21 18.93 31.86
N GLY A 912 -13.81 18.08 32.68
CA GLY A 912 -13.99 18.27 34.12
C GLY A 912 -12.73 18.08 34.99
N THR A 913 -11.56 17.71 34.43
CA THR A 913 -10.28 17.68 35.16
C THR A 913 -9.34 18.82 34.77
N GLY A 914 -9.57 19.46 33.62
CA GLY A 914 -8.68 20.50 33.05
C GLY A 914 -7.41 19.93 32.40
N VAL A 915 -7.32 18.61 32.22
CA VAL A 915 -6.25 17.92 31.49
C VAL A 915 -6.61 17.79 30.01
N ASP A 916 -5.63 17.91 29.12
CA ASP A 916 -5.83 17.83 27.67
C ASP A 916 -5.82 16.39 27.14
N ASN A 917 -6.05 16.20 25.84
CA ASN A 917 -6.07 14.86 25.22
C ASN A 917 -5.35 14.79 23.88
N LEU A 918 -4.90 13.59 23.52
CA LEU A 918 -4.26 13.26 22.24
C LEU A 918 -4.55 11.77 21.88
N ASN A 919 -3.96 11.30 20.77
CA ASN A 919 -4.16 10.00 20.13
C ASN A 919 -5.47 9.92 19.32
N GLY A 920 -5.44 9.30 18.14
CA GLY A 920 -6.61 9.14 17.25
C GLY A 920 -6.33 9.08 15.74
N SER A 921 -5.06 9.05 15.33
CA SER A 921 -4.61 9.11 13.94
C SER A 921 -3.56 8.04 13.66
N ASP A 922 -3.59 7.50 12.44
CA ASP A 922 -2.59 6.55 11.93
C ASP A 922 -1.79 7.15 10.75
N THR A 923 -1.58 8.47 10.74
CA THR A 923 -0.91 9.20 9.65
C THR A 923 0.38 8.50 9.20
N ARG A 924 0.39 8.09 7.93
CA ARG A 924 1.45 7.31 7.31
C ARG A 924 1.68 7.77 5.88
N PHE A 925 2.91 8.11 5.53
CA PHE A 925 3.26 8.48 4.16
C PHE A 925 4.60 7.84 3.78
N ASP A 926 4.60 6.52 3.61
CA ASP A 926 5.79 5.71 3.31
C ASP A 926 5.65 4.96 1.98
N ASP A 927 6.53 3.98 1.72
CA ASP A 927 6.52 3.26 0.44
C ASP A 927 5.36 2.26 0.33
N ASN A 928 4.66 1.94 1.42
CA ASN A 928 3.43 1.14 1.39
C ASN A 928 2.20 2.04 1.27
N ALA A 929 2.18 3.18 1.99
CA ALA A 929 1.13 4.19 1.91
C ALA A 929 1.60 5.47 1.19
N PRO A 930 1.65 5.50 -0.16
CA PRO A 930 2.25 6.58 -0.93
C PRO A 930 1.30 7.74 -1.28
N SER A 931 0.32 8.07 -0.44
CA SER A 931 -0.70 9.09 -0.75
C SER A 931 -1.03 10.02 0.42
N TYR A 932 -1.45 11.25 0.12
CA TYR A 932 -2.11 12.15 1.05
C TYR A 932 -3.46 11.62 1.58
N THR A 933 -4.06 10.57 1.02
CA THR A 933 -5.24 9.86 1.60
C THR A 933 -4.92 9.19 2.94
N PHE A 934 -3.66 8.89 3.22
CA PHE A 934 -3.18 8.29 4.47
C PHE A 934 -2.67 9.31 5.49
N VAL A 935 -2.91 10.60 5.27
CA VAL A 935 -2.63 11.67 6.24
C VAL A 935 -3.95 12.11 6.87
N PHE A 936 -4.08 11.95 8.18
CA PHE A 936 -5.33 12.16 8.90
C PHE A 936 -5.63 13.65 9.13
N PRO A 937 -6.90 14.04 9.35
CA PRO A 937 -7.26 15.33 9.92
C PRO A 937 -6.60 15.54 11.30
N TYR A 938 -6.34 16.78 11.71
CA TYR A 938 -5.63 17.03 12.98
C TYR A 938 -6.52 16.84 14.23
N PHE A 939 -7.85 16.83 14.10
CA PHE A 939 -8.78 16.69 15.22
C PHE A 939 -10.13 16.11 14.78
N ARG A 940 -10.98 15.74 15.74
CA ARG A 940 -12.43 15.51 15.52
C ARG A 940 -13.31 16.25 16.52
N ARG A 941 -14.50 16.64 16.05
CA ARG A 941 -15.55 17.31 16.85
C ARG A 941 -16.56 16.27 17.35
N VAL A 942 -16.66 16.09 18.67
CA VAL A 942 -17.53 15.09 19.31
C VAL A 942 -18.58 15.82 20.15
N GLY A 943 -19.66 16.24 19.50
CA GLY A 943 -20.64 17.15 20.09
C GLY A 943 -19.98 18.52 20.36
N PRO A 944 -20.05 19.07 21.59
CA PRO A 944 -19.37 20.32 21.94
C PRO A 944 -17.87 20.16 22.23
N TYR A 945 -17.34 18.93 22.21
CA TYR A 945 -15.97 18.63 22.61
C TYR A 945 -15.03 18.42 21.40
N LEU A 946 -13.73 18.54 21.65
CA LEU A 946 -12.66 18.26 20.69
C LEU A 946 -11.79 17.11 21.19
N GLN A 947 -11.54 16.15 20.32
CA GLN A 947 -10.40 15.24 20.45
C GLN A 947 -9.32 15.69 19.47
N TYR A 948 -8.09 15.81 19.95
CA TYR A 948 -6.91 16.15 19.15
C TYR A 948 -6.22 14.87 18.72
N PHE A 949 -5.68 14.83 17.50
CA PHE A 949 -5.06 13.64 16.93
C PHE A 949 -3.53 13.79 16.89
N ASN A 950 -2.84 12.67 17.03
CA ASN A 950 -1.40 12.57 16.85
C ASN A 950 -1.00 12.76 15.38
N SER A 951 0.21 13.26 15.14
CA SER A 951 0.63 13.68 13.79
C SER A 951 1.25 12.56 12.96
N ASP A 952 1.85 11.54 13.58
CA ASP A 952 2.48 10.42 12.88
C ASP A 952 2.11 9.08 13.54
N VAL A 953 2.16 8.00 12.76
CA VAL A 953 1.88 6.61 13.17
C VAL A 953 2.90 6.03 14.17
N ASN A 954 2.42 5.16 15.06
CA ASN A 954 3.20 4.54 16.14
C ASN A 954 4.07 3.33 15.73
N ASP A 955 4.88 2.84 16.69
CA ASP A 955 5.69 1.64 16.54
C ASP A 955 4.90 0.33 16.49
N TYR A 956 3.70 0.25 17.09
CA TYR A 956 2.81 -0.91 17.01
C TYR A 956 2.42 -1.23 15.57
N ILE A 957 1.86 -0.25 14.86
CA ILE A 957 1.38 -0.40 13.48
C ILE A 957 2.57 -0.60 12.52
N LEU A 958 3.64 0.18 12.68
CA LEU A 958 4.85 0.03 11.85
C LEU A 958 5.66 -1.25 12.15
N THR A 959 5.30 -2.02 13.18
CA THR A 959 5.83 -3.37 13.43
C THR A 959 4.77 -4.47 13.31
N ASN A 960 3.65 -4.19 12.62
CA ASN A 960 2.57 -5.15 12.31
C ASN A 960 2.01 -5.79 13.59
N ASP A 961 1.31 -5.01 14.41
CA ASP A 961 0.74 -5.39 15.70
C ASP A 961 1.77 -6.04 16.66
N TRP A 962 3.01 -5.53 16.65
CA TRP A 962 4.15 -6.10 17.38
C TRP A 962 4.52 -7.56 16.99
N LYS A 963 4.02 -8.07 15.85
CA LYS A 963 4.39 -9.38 15.27
C LYS A 963 5.74 -9.33 14.54
N GLY A 964 6.17 -8.13 14.15
CA GLY A 964 7.43 -7.84 13.48
C GLY A 964 7.29 -7.62 11.96
N PRO A 965 8.35 -7.07 11.30
CA PRO A 965 9.70 -6.88 11.83
C PRO A 965 9.82 -5.71 12.82
N TYR A 966 10.44 -5.96 13.98
CA TYR A 966 10.59 -4.98 15.08
C TYR A 966 11.42 -3.73 14.73
N TYR A 967 12.19 -3.75 13.64
CA TYR A 967 12.88 -2.56 13.12
C TYR A 967 11.99 -1.70 12.19
N GLY A 968 10.76 -2.14 11.90
CA GLY A 968 9.86 -1.51 10.93
C GLY A 968 9.49 -0.05 11.25
N TYR A 969 9.58 0.34 12.52
CA TYR A 969 9.43 1.74 12.97
C TYR A 969 10.41 2.72 12.29
N LEU A 970 11.54 2.26 11.75
CA LEU A 970 12.43 3.09 10.91
C LEU A 970 11.69 3.76 9.73
N ASN A 971 10.62 3.15 9.22
CA ASN A 971 9.82 3.70 8.12
C ASN A 971 9.10 5.01 8.48
N VAL A 972 8.91 5.35 9.77
CA VAL A 972 8.32 6.65 10.17
C VAL A 972 9.13 7.84 9.62
N THR A 973 10.44 7.66 9.42
CA THR A 973 11.30 8.67 8.79
C THR A 973 10.95 8.96 7.32
N LYS A 974 10.24 8.05 6.63
CA LYS A 974 9.69 8.28 5.28
C LYS A 974 8.46 9.17 5.34
N THR A 975 7.54 8.91 6.30
CA THR A 975 6.42 9.81 6.61
C THR A 975 6.96 11.21 6.88
N PHE A 976 7.90 11.36 7.82
CA PHE A 976 8.52 12.67 8.12
C PHE A 976 9.10 13.37 6.89
N LEU A 977 9.65 12.64 5.91
CA LEU A 977 10.22 13.26 4.69
C LEU A 977 9.12 13.71 3.72
N ARG A 978 8.10 12.87 3.47
CA ARG A 978 7.00 13.18 2.55
C ARG A 978 5.99 14.18 3.13
N THR A 979 5.88 14.26 4.46
CA THR A 979 5.10 15.31 5.15
C THR A 979 5.87 16.61 5.39
N ASP A 980 7.16 16.73 5.00
CA ASP A 980 7.89 18.01 4.89
C ASP A 980 7.90 18.58 3.45
N ARG A 981 7.83 17.72 2.42
CA ARG A 981 7.98 18.06 0.99
C ARG A 981 7.15 17.15 0.07
N PRO A 982 6.53 17.67 -1.01
CA PRO A 982 6.70 19.02 -1.56
C PRO A 982 6.00 20.11 -0.75
N ARG A 983 4.91 19.75 -0.06
CA ARG A 983 4.25 20.59 0.97
C ARG A 983 4.71 20.09 2.34
N ARG A 984 4.89 21.00 3.31
CA ARG A 984 4.92 20.57 4.72
C ARG A 984 3.48 20.55 5.20
N VAL A 985 3.04 19.40 5.69
CA VAL A 985 1.66 19.19 6.14
C VAL A 985 1.56 18.78 7.60
N ASP A 986 2.65 18.30 8.21
CA ASP A 986 2.70 17.90 9.63
C ASP A 986 3.91 18.48 10.39
N PRO A 987 3.89 18.49 11.72
CA PRO A 987 5.08 18.54 12.58
C PRO A 987 5.87 17.21 12.46
N ILE A 988 6.68 16.86 13.46
CA ILE A 988 7.26 15.52 13.62
C ILE A 988 6.77 14.99 14.98
N ASP A 989 6.02 13.89 14.99
CA ASP A 989 5.73 13.12 16.19
C ASP A 989 6.59 11.84 16.23
N VAL A 990 7.21 11.57 17.37
CA VAL A 990 7.85 10.27 17.64
C VAL A 990 7.01 9.54 18.68
N TYR A 991 5.94 8.91 18.19
CA TYR A 991 4.98 8.10 18.96
C TYR A 991 5.46 6.65 19.03
N PHE A 992 5.64 6.13 20.24
CA PHE A 992 6.03 4.73 20.52
C PHE A 992 5.47 4.27 21.87
N HIS A 993 5.68 3.00 22.26
CA HIS A 993 5.25 2.48 23.57
C HIS A 993 6.43 1.83 24.33
N PHE A 994 6.20 1.34 25.55
CA PHE A 994 7.29 0.71 26.30
C PHE A 994 7.80 -0.59 25.65
N TYR A 995 7.03 -1.25 24.77
CA TYR A 995 7.52 -2.43 24.04
C TYR A 995 8.81 -2.19 23.25
N ALA A 996 9.13 -0.95 22.85
CA ALA A 996 10.45 -0.59 22.29
C ALA A 996 11.65 -1.00 23.18
N GLY A 997 11.48 -1.09 24.50
CA GLY A 997 12.49 -1.59 25.45
C GLY A 997 12.61 -3.12 25.53
N GLN A 998 11.61 -3.88 25.06
CA GLN A 998 11.58 -5.35 25.09
C GLN A 998 12.57 -5.97 24.10
N ARG A 999 12.66 -5.41 22.88
CA ARG A 999 13.40 -5.95 21.73
C ARG A 999 14.56 -5.01 21.32
N GLU A 1000 15.75 -5.56 21.13
CA GLU A 1000 16.94 -4.74 20.79
C GLU A 1000 16.82 -4.06 19.43
N SER A 1001 16.22 -4.73 18.44
CA SER A 1001 15.96 -4.18 17.11
C SER A 1001 14.97 -3.01 17.13
N ALA A 1002 14.00 -3.01 18.04
CA ALA A 1002 13.08 -1.89 18.24
C ALA A 1002 13.79 -0.71 18.93
N LEU A 1003 14.55 -0.96 20.01
CA LEU A 1003 15.34 0.09 20.66
C LEU A 1003 16.34 0.73 19.68
N ASN A 1004 16.99 -0.07 18.84
CA ASN A 1004 17.92 0.41 17.83
C ASN A 1004 17.24 1.13 16.66
N ALA A 1005 15.97 0.81 16.33
CA ALA A 1005 15.16 1.61 15.43
C ALA A 1005 14.83 2.99 16.06
N LEU A 1006 14.28 3.00 17.27
CA LEU A 1006 13.93 4.22 18.02
C LEU A 1006 15.14 5.16 18.20
N ARG A 1007 16.31 4.63 18.57
CA ARG A 1007 17.58 5.40 18.64
C ARG A 1007 17.95 6.06 17.31
N GLN A 1008 17.75 5.37 16.18
CA GLN A 1008 18.03 5.93 14.84
C GLN A 1008 17.00 6.99 14.44
N VAL A 1009 15.72 6.80 14.76
CA VAL A 1009 14.65 7.80 14.56
C VAL A 1009 14.96 9.07 15.34
N LEU A 1010 15.18 8.97 16.67
CA LEU A 1010 15.54 10.11 17.52
C LEU A 1010 16.84 10.79 17.07
N GLY A 1011 17.86 10.01 16.70
CA GLY A 1011 19.10 10.54 16.14
C GLY A 1011 18.93 11.23 14.79
N TRP A 1012 17.97 10.82 13.96
CA TRP A 1012 17.58 11.52 12.73
C TRP A 1012 16.89 12.85 13.04
N VAL A 1013 15.96 12.86 14.01
CA VAL A 1013 15.23 14.05 14.47
C VAL A 1013 16.20 15.12 15.00
N GLN A 1014 17.18 14.74 15.81
CA GLN A 1014 18.19 15.65 16.36
C GLN A 1014 19.06 16.35 15.31
N ARG A 1015 19.11 15.84 14.07
CA ARG A 1015 19.81 16.47 12.94
C ARG A 1015 18.93 17.46 12.15
N GLN A 1016 17.62 17.49 12.41
CA GLN A 1016 16.67 18.36 11.70
C GLN A 1016 16.55 19.76 12.34
N PRO A 1017 16.15 20.80 11.57
CA PRO A 1017 15.85 22.12 12.10
C PRO A 1017 14.47 22.14 12.80
N ILE A 1018 14.41 21.59 14.01
CA ILE A 1018 13.19 21.45 14.83
C ILE A 1018 12.93 22.60 15.81
N ALA A 1019 11.68 22.70 16.24
CA ALA A 1019 11.21 23.46 17.38
C ALA A 1019 10.54 22.47 18.36
N PRO A 1020 11.31 21.92 19.32
CA PRO A 1020 10.83 20.88 20.21
C PRO A 1020 9.84 21.41 21.27
N LEU A 1021 8.70 20.75 21.36
CA LEU A 1021 7.59 20.98 22.30
C LEU A 1021 7.24 19.66 23.02
N PHE A 1022 6.58 19.77 24.17
CA PHE A 1022 5.78 18.65 24.70
C PHE A 1022 4.48 18.45 23.92
N SER A 1023 3.85 17.29 24.09
CA SER A 1023 2.57 16.99 23.44
C SER A 1023 1.44 17.90 23.95
N SER A 1024 1.39 18.25 25.26
CA SER A 1024 0.41 19.26 25.73
C SER A 1024 0.64 20.65 25.12
N GLN A 1025 1.90 20.99 24.82
CA GLN A 1025 2.26 22.24 24.15
C GLN A 1025 1.89 22.22 22.66
N PHE A 1026 1.97 21.06 22.00
CA PHE A 1026 1.42 20.90 20.64
C PHE A 1026 -0.11 21.03 20.63
N VAL A 1027 -0.83 20.39 21.57
CA VAL A 1027 -2.29 20.56 21.71
C VAL A 1027 -2.67 22.03 22.00
N ALA A 1028 -1.79 22.81 22.66
CA ALA A 1028 -1.98 24.26 22.80
C ALA A 1028 -1.80 25.04 21.47
N VAL A 1029 -0.95 24.58 20.55
CA VAL A 1029 -0.86 25.09 19.17
C VAL A 1029 -2.13 24.72 18.39
N GLU A 1030 -2.65 23.50 18.52
CA GLU A 1030 -3.91 23.08 17.88
C GLU A 1030 -5.11 23.92 18.33
N LYS A 1031 -5.25 24.13 19.64
CA LYS A 1031 -6.23 25.09 20.20
C LYS A 1031 -6.08 26.48 19.61
N GLY A 1032 -4.84 26.93 19.36
CA GLY A 1032 -4.54 28.19 18.70
C GLY A 1032 -5.02 28.22 17.25
N TYR A 1033 -4.66 27.20 16.46
CA TYR A 1033 -5.08 27.03 15.06
C TYR A 1033 -6.60 27.00 14.89
N ILE A 1034 -7.33 26.28 15.76
CA ILE A 1034 -8.80 26.18 15.74
C ILE A 1034 -9.43 27.49 16.25
N GLY A 1035 -8.88 28.08 17.31
CA GLY A 1035 -9.41 29.29 17.95
C GLY A 1035 -9.16 30.59 17.16
N ALA A 1036 -8.14 30.62 16.30
CA ALA A 1036 -7.73 31.81 15.56
C ALA A 1036 -8.82 32.32 14.61
N ARG A 1037 -9.26 33.56 14.84
CA ARG A 1037 -10.19 34.27 13.95
C ARG A 1037 -9.40 35.26 13.10
N PHE A 1038 -9.74 35.31 11.82
CA PHE A 1038 -9.18 36.27 10.87
C PHE A 1038 -10.24 37.25 10.40
N GLU A 1039 -9.84 38.49 10.21
CA GLU A 1039 -10.64 39.53 9.58
C GLU A 1039 -9.78 40.26 8.56
N LEU A 1040 -10.39 40.80 7.51
CA LEU A 1040 -9.74 41.62 6.50
C LEU A 1040 -10.28 43.05 6.47
N LEU A 1041 -9.46 43.97 5.99
CA LEU A 1041 -9.84 45.33 5.65
C LEU A 1041 -9.16 45.72 4.34
N LYS A 1042 -9.95 46.07 3.32
CA LYS A 1042 -9.45 46.60 2.05
C LYS A 1042 -9.26 48.11 2.18
N PHE A 1043 -8.06 48.59 1.84
CA PHE A 1043 -7.68 50.00 1.92
C PHE A 1043 -6.98 50.41 0.61
N GLY A 1044 -7.77 50.92 -0.34
CA GLY A 1044 -7.31 51.16 -1.71
C GLY A 1044 -6.82 49.86 -2.35
N ARG A 1045 -5.57 49.83 -2.82
CA ARG A 1045 -4.91 48.64 -3.37
C ARG A 1045 -4.26 47.71 -2.33
N ARG A 1046 -4.32 48.04 -1.03
CA ARG A 1046 -3.74 47.19 0.04
C ARG A 1046 -4.83 46.42 0.79
N THR A 1047 -4.56 45.16 1.12
CA THR A 1047 -5.36 44.38 2.08
C THR A 1047 -4.60 44.31 3.40
N LEU A 1048 -5.24 44.72 4.49
CA LEU A 1048 -4.76 44.48 5.85
C LEU A 1048 -5.51 43.29 6.43
N TYR A 1049 -4.80 42.43 7.16
CA TYR A 1049 -5.39 41.33 7.89
C TYR A 1049 -5.25 41.55 9.40
N ARG A 1050 -6.25 41.10 10.17
CA ARG A 1050 -6.22 41.07 11.63
C ARG A 1050 -6.42 39.63 12.09
N VAL A 1051 -5.56 39.17 13.00
CA VAL A 1051 -5.63 37.84 13.60
C VAL A 1051 -5.92 37.99 15.08
N LEU A 1052 -6.93 37.29 15.58
CA LEU A 1052 -7.41 37.33 16.96
C LEU A 1052 -7.39 35.93 17.56
N GLY A 1053 -7.01 35.82 18.85
CA GLY A 1053 -7.18 34.57 19.60
C GLY A 1053 -6.30 33.40 19.16
N TYR A 1054 -5.16 33.64 18.50
CA TYR A 1054 -4.25 32.61 17.97
C TYR A 1054 -3.52 31.77 19.02
N GLY A 1055 -3.59 32.15 20.31
CA GLY A 1055 -3.13 31.30 21.41
C GLY A 1055 -1.63 31.01 21.36
N ALA A 1056 -1.27 29.71 21.33
CA ALA A 1056 0.12 29.26 21.22
C ALA A 1056 0.55 28.98 19.78
N ASP A 1057 -0.35 28.96 18.80
CA ASP A 1057 0.05 29.02 17.39
C ASP A 1057 0.45 30.45 17.03
N THR A 1058 1.75 30.68 16.95
CA THR A 1058 2.31 31.99 16.61
C THR A 1058 2.78 32.07 15.16
N THR A 1059 2.28 31.21 14.26
CA THR A 1059 2.72 31.18 12.85
C THR A 1059 1.55 31.38 11.89
N VAL A 1060 1.62 32.43 11.08
CA VAL A 1060 0.64 32.69 10.01
C VAL A 1060 1.29 32.42 8.65
N ARG A 1061 0.71 31.51 7.87
CA ARG A 1061 1.13 31.15 6.52
C ARG A 1061 0.29 31.91 5.48
N PHE A 1062 0.97 32.44 4.47
CA PHE A 1062 0.40 32.85 3.20
C PHE A 1062 1.00 31.94 2.12
N ASP A 1063 0.15 31.17 1.44
CA ASP A 1063 0.60 30.33 0.33
C ASP A 1063 0.75 31.18 -0.95
N HIS A 1064 1.59 30.71 -1.89
CA HIS A 1064 1.97 31.43 -3.11
C HIS A 1064 2.63 32.83 -2.91
N ALA A 1065 3.07 33.15 -1.70
CA ALA A 1065 3.57 34.46 -1.29
C ALA A 1065 5.11 34.63 -1.37
N SER A 1066 5.79 33.93 -2.30
CA SER A 1066 7.27 33.97 -2.47
C SER A 1066 7.87 35.37 -2.64
N SER A 1067 7.14 36.30 -3.26
CA SER A 1067 7.55 37.68 -3.51
C SER A 1067 7.08 38.67 -2.44
N LEU A 1068 6.29 38.22 -1.46
CA LEU A 1068 5.70 39.08 -0.44
C LEU A 1068 6.46 39.00 0.88
N TYR A 1069 6.47 40.11 1.61
CA TYR A 1069 7.16 40.30 2.88
C TYR A 1069 6.25 41.09 3.85
N PRO A 1070 6.45 40.98 5.17
CA PRO A 1070 5.71 41.81 6.12
C PRO A 1070 6.20 43.27 6.09
N ASP A 1071 5.31 44.19 5.70
CA ASP A 1071 5.52 45.63 5.84
C ASP A 1071 5.40 46.01 7.32
N LEU A 1072 6.55 46.25 7.96
CA LEU A 1072 6.65 46.56 9.39
C LEU A 1072 6.09 47.96 9.75
N SER A 1073 5.90 48.85 8.79
CA SER A 1073 5.35 50.18 9.05
C SER A 1073 3.89 50.08 9.52
N CYS A 1074 3.09 49.29 8.81
CA CYS A 1074 1.69 49.00 9.12
C CYS A 1074 1.48 47.75 9.98
N SER A 1075 2.34 46.72 9.90
CA SER A 1075 2.20 45.50 10.72
C SER A 1075 2.42 45.75 12.21
N ARG A 1076 1.73 45.00 13.08
CA ARG A 1076 1.89 45.04 14.55
C ARG A 1076 1.74 43.64 15.12
N GLY A 1077 2.64 43.26 16.03
CA GLY A 1077 2.69 41.91 16.61
C GLY A 1077 3.42 40.87 15.75
N VAL A 1078 4.12 41.27 14.69
CA VAL A 1078 5.00 40.40 13.89
C VAL A 1078 6.44 40.55 14.38
N ILE A 1079 7.11 39.44 14.70
CA ILE A 1079 8.49 39.41 15.24
C ILE A 1079 9.53 38.90 14.24
N GLY A 1080 9.08 38.27 13.16
CA GLY A 1080 9.96 37.66 12.15
C GLY A 1080 9.17 37.05 11.00
N TYR A 1081 9.89 36.48 10.04
CA TYR A 1081 9.31 35.72 8.94
C TYR A 1081 10.33 34.78 8.29
N ARG A 1082 9.84 33.85 7.46
CA ARG A 1082 10.64 33.01 6.56
C ARG A 1082 9.85 32.59 5.32
N HIS A 1083 10.51 32.56 4.17
CA HIS A 1083 10.00 31.91 2.96
C HIS A 1083 10.40 30.43 2.91
N ARG A 1084 9.46 29.56 2.52
CA ARG A 1084 9.71 28.12 2.33
C ARG A 1084 8.61 27.50 1.44
N GLY A 1085 8.99 26.71 0.45
CA GLY A 1085 8.05 25.89 -0.34
C GLY A 1085 7.02 26.68 -1.18
N GLY A 1086 7.30 27.94 -1.51
CA GLY A 1086 6.34 28.84 -2.19
C GLY A 1086 5.55 29.76 -1.26
N SER A 1087 5.65 29.56 0.06
CA SER A 1087 4.84 30.24 1.07
C SER A 1087 5.67 31.17 1.96
N LEU A 1088 5.02 32.23 2.46
CA LEU A 1088 5.53 33.15 3.48
C LEU A 1088 4.97 32.74 4.84
N TYR A 1089 5.84 32.48 5.81
CA TYR A 1089 5.50 32.20 7.20
C TYR A 1089 5.86 33.45 8.02
N LEU A 1090 4.87 34.10 8.64
CA LEU A 1090 5.05 35.21 9.58
C LEU A 1090 5.04 34.68 11.02
N TYR A 1091 5.92 35.19 11.87
CA TYR A 1091 5.97 34.84 13.28
C TYR A 1091 5.31 35.94 14.12
N LEU A 1092 4.42 35.56 15.03
CA LEU A 1092 3.68 36.47 15.92
C LEU A 1092 4.30 36.56 17.31
N VAL A 1093 3.98 37.61 18.06
CA VAL A 1093 4.34 37.74 19.48
C VAL A 1093 3.56 36.70 20.31
N PRO A 1094 4.21 35.79 21.06
CA PRO A 1094 3.51 34.84 21.93
C PRO A 1094 2.72 35.56 23.02
N GLY A 1095 1.52 35.07 23.34
CA GLY A 1095 0.62 35.68 24.31
C GLY A 1095 -0.10 36.95 23.83
N GLY A 1096 0.12 37.40 22.59
CA GLY A 1096 -0.57 38.55 22.02
C GLY A 1096 -2.06 38.26 21.76
N LYS A 1097 -2.96 39.12 22.26
CA LYS A 1097 -4.41 38.97 22.02
C LYS A 1097 -4.83 39.23 20.56
N ARG A 1098 -4.04 40.02 19.83
CA ARG A 1098 -4.28 40.39 18.42
C ARG A 1098 -2.97 40.68 17.67
N ALA A 1099 -2.94 40.40 16.38
CA ALA A 1099 -1.90 40.83 15.45
C ALA A 1099 -2.53 41.55 14.25
N ARG A 1100 -1.81 42.53 13.66
CA ARG A 1100 -2.18 43.19 12.40
C ARG A 1100 -1.09 42.90 11.37
N LEU A 1101 -1.48 42.30 10.26
CA LEU A 1101 -0.58 41.88 9.19
C LEU A 1101 -0.80 42.77 7.97
N CYS A 1102 0.29 43.19 7.36
CA CYS A 1102 0.33 44.07 6.21
C CYS A 1102 1.47 43.58 5.31
N LEU A 1103 1.21 43.31 4.04
CA LEU A 1103 2.20 42.75 3.11
C LEU A 1103 2.66 43.79 2.08
N GLY A 1104 3.89 43.63 1.61
CA GLY A 1104 4.46 44.38 0.50
C GLY A 1104 5.58 43.59 -0.18
N GLU A 1105 6.03 44.07 -1.34
CA GLU A 1105 7.01 43.37 -2.21
C GLU A 1105 8.47 43.64 -1.82
N ALA A 1106 8.73 44.63 -0.96
CA ALA A 1106 10.07 44.98 -0.49
C ALA A 1106 10.45 44.21 0.78
N PRO A 1107 11.65 43.58 0.85
CA PRO A 1107 12.17 43.00 2.08
C PRO A 1107 12.29 44.05 3.21
N PRO A 1108 11.74 43.82 4.41
CA PRO A 1108 11.73 44.80 5.48
C PRO A 1108 13.12 45.06 6.05
N LYS A 1109 13.40 46.33 6.31
CA LYS A 1109 14.61 46.81 7.00
C LYS A 1109 14.35 46.87 8.51
N GLY A 1110 15.25 46.31 9.31
CA GLY A 1110 15.15 46.29 10.77
C GLY A 1110 15.54 44.93 11.37
N VAL A 1111 15.61 44.86 12.70
CA VAL A 1111 15.91 43.61 13.41
C VAL A 1111 14.69 42.70 13.40
N LEU A 1112 14.89 41.46 12.94
CA LEU A 1112 13.83 40.45 12.84
C LEU A 1112 14.34 39.07 13.25
N LEU A 1113 13.44 38.27 13.82
CA LEU A 1113 13.68 36.86 14.05
C LEU A 1113 13.75 36.13 12.70
N SER A 1114 14.81 35.35 12.49
CA SER A 1114 15.00 34.49 11.32
C SER A 1114 14.53 33.07 11.61
N ARG A 1115 14.92 32.52 12.77
CA ARG A 1115 14.39 31.27 13.32
C ARG A 1115 14.62 31.16 14.84
N ALA A 1116 13.80 30.35 15.51
CA ALA A 1116 14.06 29.90 16.89
C ALA A 1116 13.66 28.43 17.06
N THR A 1117 14.23 27.76 18.07
CA THR A 1117 13.83 26.41 18.52
C THR A 1117 12.67 26.43 19.53
N GLY A 1118 12.34 27.59 20.09
CA GLY A 1118 11.23 27.80 21.02
C GLY A 1118 10.55 29.15 20.80
N TYR A 1119 9.71 29.56 21.74
CA TYR A 1119 9.04 30.86 21.75
C TYR A 1119 10.03 31.98 22.10
N VAL A 1120 9.84 33.13 21.45
CA VAL A 1120 10.64 34.35 21.63
C VAL A 1120 9.68 35.51 21.86
N LEU A 1121 9.78 36.17 23.01
CA LEU A 1121 9.00 37.35 23.36
C LEU A 1121 9.93 38.57 23.37
N PRO A 1122 9.92 39.44 22.33
CA PRO A 1122 10.65 40.70 22.35
C PRO A 1122 10.27 41.60 23.53
N VAL A 1123 11.25 42.26 24.13
CA VAL A 1123 11.08 43.20 25.24
C VAL A 1123 11.64 44.56 24.83
N GLY A 1124 10.76 45.56 24.74
CA GLY A 1124 11.09 46.89 24.23
C GLY A 1124 11.31 46.94 22.71
N THR A 1125 11.93 48.02 22.24
CA THR A 1125 12.17 48.27 20.82
C THR A 1125 13.41 47.50 20.33
N LEU A 1126 13.23 46.68 19.30
CA LEU A 1126 14.35 45.99 18.62
C LEU A 1126 15.12 46.98 17.72
N SER A 1127 16.44 47.09 17.90
CA SER A 1127 17.31 47.97 17.09
C SER A 1127 18.59 47.26 16.64
N PRO A 1128 19.25 47.69 15.55
CA PRO A 1128 20.50 47.08 15.08
C PRO A 1128 21.65 47.12 16.09
N ARG A 1129 21.60 48.02 17.09
CA ARG A 1129 22.60 48.14 18.18
C ARG A 1129 22.18 47.43 19.45
N SER A 1130 20.89 47.22 19.70
CA SER A 1130 20.40 46.61 20.94
C SER A 1130 19.04 45.93 20.77
N LEU A 1131 18.89 44.77 21.40
CA LEU A 1131 17.63 44.05 21.53
C LEU A 1131 17.55 43.35 22.90
N ALA A 1132 16.32 43.12 23.37
CA ALA A 1132 16.06 42.25 24.50
C ALA A 1132 14.88 41.33 24.19
N PHE A 1133 14.88 40.13 24.77
CA PHE A 1133 13.81 39.14 24.59
C PHE A 1133 13.80 38.13 25.74
N VAL A 1134 12.62 37.66 26.13
CA VAL A 1134 12.48 36.43 26.93
C VAL A 1134 12.48 35.24 25.98
N TYR A 1135 13.20 34.19 26.36
CA TYR A 1135 13.24 32.92 25.62
C TYR A 1135 12.49 31.83 26.39
N ASN A 1136 11.70 31.01 25.70
CA ASN A 1136 11.04 29.84 26.29
C ASN A 1136 11.14 28.65 25.32
N GLY A 1137 11.89 27.62 25.72
CA GLY A 1137 12.18 26.42 24.94
C GLY A 1137 12.56 25.26 25.85
N TRP A 1138 13.10 24.19 25.26
CA TRP A 1138 13.27 22.90 25.95
C TRP A 1138 14.65 22.25 25.85
N VAL A 1139 15.40 22.47 24.77
CA VAL A 1139 16.58 21.65 24.48
C VAL A 1139 17.89 22.37 24.81
N PRO A 1140 18.89 21.71 25.43
CA PRO A 1140 20.21 22.30 25.68
C PRO A 1140 20.93 22.90 24.45
N ALA A 1141 20.58 22.43 23.24
CA ALA A 1141 21.06 22.96 21.96
C ALA A 1141 20.24 24.16 21.43
N ASP A 1142 19.36 24.74 22.26
CA ASP A 1142 18.40 25.77 21.88
C ASP A 1142 19.08 26.96 21.20
N ARG A 1143 18.45 27.43 20.10
CA ARG A 1143 19.07 28.29 19.10
C ARG A 1143 18.12 29.36 18.59
N VAL A 1144 18.41 30.62 18.92
CA VAL A 1144 17.74 31.80 18.39
C VAL A 1144 18.63 32.46 17.35
N VAL A 1145 18.06 32.86 16.21
CA VAL A 1145 18.78 33.54 15.12
C VAL A 1145 18.09 34.85 14.77
N TRP A 1146 18.77 35.95 15.05
CA TRP A 1146 18.37 37.30 14.64
C TRP A 1146 19.07 37.69 13.33
N ARG A 1147 18.47 38.65 12.60
CA ARG A 1147 19.04 39.32 11.42
C ARG A 1147 18.69 40.81 11.45
N GLY A 1148 19.39 41.61 10.66
CA GLY A 1148 19.21 43.08 10.64
C GLY A 1148 19.97 43.82 11.75
N LEU A 1149 20.92 43.13 12.39
CA LEU A 1149 21.92 43.72 13.27
C LEU A 1149 23.05 44.35 12.44
N LEU A 1150 23.92 45.16 13.06
CA LEU A 1150 25.12 45.67 12.38
C LEU A 1150 26.03 44.49 11.94
N PRO A 1151 26.42 44.40 10.65
CA PRO A 1151 27.32 43.37 10.14
C PRO A 1151 28.68 43.35 10.83
N SER A 1152 29.30 42.17 10.93
CA SER A 1152 30.67 41.99 11.44
C SER A 1152 30.96 42.63 12.82
N THR A 1153 29.91 42.88 13.60
CA THR A 1153 29.97 43.62 14.87
C THR A 1153 29.89 42.65 16.05
N ASP A 1154 30.62 42.94 17.14
CA ASP A 1154 30.59 42.15 18.37
C ASP A 1154 29.43 42.59 19.26
N TYR A 1155 28.64 41.63 19.76
CA TYR A 1155 27.53 41.85 20.69
C TYR A 1155 27.84 41.23 22.04
N THR A 1156 27.66 42.00 23.09
CA THR A 1156 27.62 41.51 24.47
C THR A 1156 26.23 40.96 24.75
N VAL A 1157 26.15 39.69 25.14
CA VAL A 1157 24.92 38.99 25.55
C VAL A 1157 24.96 38.78 27.06
N VAL A 1158 23.90 39.22 27.73
CA VAL A 1158 23.68 39.04 29.17
C VAL A 1158 22.34 38.35 29.37
N GLY A 1159 22.35 37.21 30.06
CA GLY A 1159 21.14 36.54 30.53
C GLY A 1159 20.85 36.91 31.99
N GLU A 1160 19.59 37.05 32.33
CA GLU A 1160 19.13 37.24 33.71
C GLU A 1160 19.58 36.05 34.58
N GLY A 1161 20.09 36.34 35.78
CA GLY A 1161 20.74 35.35 36.67
C GLY A 1161 22.15 34.91 36.27
N SER A 1162 22.65 35.25 35.06
CA SER A 1162 24.02 34.87 34.63
C SER A 1162 25.04 35.94 35.01
N GLN A 1163 26.00 35.59 35.88
CA GLN A 1163 27.19 36.43 36.11
C GLN A 1163 28.11 36.50 34.88
N HIS A 1164 28.05 35.50 33.98
CA HIS A 1164 28.87 35.48 32.76
C HIS A 1164 28.22 36.27 31.62
N ARG A 1165 28.97 37.24 31.08
CA ARG A 1165 28.67 37.94 29.82
C ARG A 1165 29.29 37.15 28.66
N ARG A 1166 28.52 36.80 27.63
CA ARG A 1166 29.05 36.17 26.40
C ARG A 1166 29.28 37.26 25.35
N ILE A 1167 30.35 37.16 24.56
CA ILE A 1167 30.57 38.03 23.39
C ILE A 1167 30.35 37.18 22.13
N LEU A 1168 29.45 37.60 21.25
CA LEU A 1168 29.12 36.90 20.00
C LEU A 1168 29.15 37.89 18.83
N ARG A 1169 29.84 37.54 17.75
CA ARG A 1169 29.97 38.38 16.56
C ARG A 1169 28.84 38.09 15.57
N ALA A 1170 28.21 39.12 15.01
CA ALA A 1170 27.31 38.98 13.89
C ALA A 1170 28.10 38.75 12.59
N ASP A 1171 27.55 37.96 11.66
CA ASP A 1171 28.20 37.73 10.37
C ASP A 1171 28.09 38.95 9.42
N GLY A 1172 28.70 38.85 8.23
CA GLY A 1172 28.69 39.91 7.21
C GLY A 1172 27.30 40.25 6.65
N SER A 1173 26.25 39.48 6.97
CA SER A 1173 24.85 39.78 6.62
C SER A 1173 24.06 40.44 7.77
N GLY A 1174 24.71 40.76 8.90
CA GLY A 1174 24.04 41.32 10.07
C GLY A 1174 23.19 40.29 10.81
N ARG A 1175 23.61 39.02 10.78
CA ARG A 1175 22.92 37.89 11.41
C ARG A 1175 23.71 37.40 12.63
N LEU A 1176 23.00 37.18 13.73
CA LEU A 1176 23.56 36.71 15.00
C LEU A 1176 22.89 35.40 15.40
N VAL A 1177 23.69 34.42 15.83
CA VAL A 1177 23.22 33.11 16.31
C VAL A 1177 23.54 33.01 17.80
N LEU A 1178 22.50 32.85 18.62
CA LEU A 1178 22.64 32.56 20.05
C LEU A 1178 22.35 31.09 20.30
N THR A 1179 23.11 30.47 21.20
CA THR A 1179 22.96 29.06 21.59
C THR A 1179 23.08 28.87 23.10
N GLY A 1180 22.49 27.79 23.63
CA GLY A 1180 22.56 27.45 25.05
C GLY A 1180 21.90 28.52 25.90
N LEU A 1181 20.62 28.75 25.63
CA LEU A 1181 19.73 29.69 26.34
C LEU A 1181 18.92 28.93 27.39
N GLY A 1182 18.65 29.58 28.52
CA GLY A 1182 17.73 29.10 29.55
C GLY A 1182 16.29 29.44 29.21
N SER A 1183 15.38 28.54 29.56
CA SER A 1183 13.94 28.74 29.38
C SER A 1183 13.37 29.65 30.47
N GLY A 1184 12.48 30.56 30.10
CA GLY A 1184 11.93 31.61 30.97
C GLY A 1184 12.85 32.82 31.19
N SER A 1185 14.11 32.77 30.75
CA SER A 1185 15.10 33.81 31.04
C SER A 1185 15.01 35.03 30.10
N LEU A 1186 15.14 36.24 30.66
CA LEU A 1186 15.36 37.46 29.88
C LEU A 1186 16.82 37.53 29.37
N TYR A 1187 16.98 37.83 28.09
CA TYR A 1187 18.26 38.12 27.44
C TYR A 1187 18.32 39.56 26.97
N ARG A 1188 19.45 40.23 27.23
CA ARG A 1188 19.81 41.54 26.68
C ARG A 1188 21.03 41.38 25.78
N VAL A 1189 20.99 41.98 24.60
CA VAL A 1189 22.02 41.89 23.56
C VAL A 1189 22.34 43.31 23.10
N THR A 1190 23.60 43.73 23.24
CA THR A 1190 24.06 45.09 22.92
C THR A 1190 25.35 45.06 22.12
N ALA A 1191 25.44 45.80 21.02
CA ALA A 1191 26.68 46.03 20.29
C ALA A 1191 27.75 46.63 21.23
N LYS A 1192 29.01 46.29 20.96
CA LYS A 1192 30.18 47.02 21.46
C LYS A 1192 30.44 48.28 20.64
#